data_AF-A0A2C9WBZ8-F1
#
_entry.id   AF-A0A2C9WBZ8-F1
#
_cell.length_a   1.000
_cell.length_b   1.000
_cell.length_c   1.000
_cell.angle_alpha   90.00
_cell.angle_beta   90.00
_cell.angle_gamma   90.00
#
_symmetry.space_group_name_H-M   'P 1'
#
loop_
_entity.id
_entity.type
_entity.pdbx_description
1 polymer ?
#
loop_
_entity_poly.entity_id
_entity_poly.type
_entity_poly.pdbx_seq_one_letter_code
_entity_poly.pdbx_strand_id
1 'polypeptide(L)'
;MSKKLIYVYLLLLLFIFQFRLSPSEQTNSMQSVPDLQKSMYLIVDGYPCVRLLNLSGEIGCANPGRDKVVSPVIRFKNANELARSSAVFVSLDEIQELFDRISNDSSFAKNVGGVLVDARTNMRNKITGFSPAHKFPEVEFAPYKSISYEWNPIGSGIMWKAYNFPVFLLPESSSQIMQEIATKNERQKNAYTADVAEFDLVMQTTKSGTRDSESCLREQTCLPLGGYSVWSSIPPINSTSSNQSKPIILVVASMDSASFFRDKSLGAESPISGLISLLAAVDSLSSVDGLGDLSKQFVFSVFTGEAWGYLGSRRFLLELDLQSDSVNGLNGTQIEMVIEIGSVGKGFNGGNKTFFAHTAGGSSTTKEMLNALKHAQDSLESKNVMVATASTTNPGVPPSSLMAFLRKNSSTSGIVLEDFDTAFANKFYHSHLDDMSNVNSSAIVAAASLIARTLYILASGSKNLSSSALSAINVNASLVEEMMGCLLNCDPGLTCELVKNYISPTASCPSHYVGVVIGEPSSTPYLGYVNDVSRFIWNFLADRTSIPMDNATYDCSKGCSNKDELCIKAETNGKGVCVISTTRYVPAYSTRLKFESGMWNVLPSNPSDTMGMVDPVWTESNWDAIGLRVYTVQDATFDRLVLLGGIGVTILAYLAIVITRAFITKALKRD
;
A
#
# COMPACT_ATOMS: atom_id res chain seq x y z
N MET A 1 12.55 84.88 -4.08
CA MET A 1 12.85 83.97 -2.95
C MET A 1 11.68 83.02 -2.61
N SER A 2 10.42 83.39 -2.87
CA SER A 2 9.21 82.60 -2.50
C SER A 2 9.01 81.27 -3.27
N LYS A 3 9.36 81.16 -4.57
CA LYS A 3 9.14 79.90 -5.35
C LYS A 3 10.08 78.73 -5.00
N LYS A 4 11.29 78.99 -4.48
CA LYS A 4 12.24 77.94 -4.06
C LYS A 4 11.85 77.33 -2.71
N LEU A 5 11.18 78.09 -1.84
CA LEU A 5 10.76 77.62 -0.51
C LEU A 5 9.60 76.62 -0.59
N ILE A 6 8.70 76.80 -1.57
CA ILE A 6 7.55 75.91 -1.81
C ILE A 6 8.00 74.52 -2.29
N TYR A 7 9.00 74.45 -3.17
CA TYR A 7 9.53 73.18 -3.66
C TYR A 7 10.23 72.37 -2.56
N VAL A 8 10.96 73.06 -1.66
CA VAL A 8 11.59 72.44 -0.49
C VAL A 8 10.53 71.94 0.51
N TYR A 9 9.44 72.70 0.69
CA TYR A 9 8.33 72.29 1.55
C TYR A 9 7.56 71.08 0.99
N LEU A 10 7.39 71.01 -0.33
CA LEU A 10 6.73 69.88 -1.01
C LEU A 10 7.59 68.60 -0.94
N LEU A 11 8.91 68.73 -1.09
CA LEU A 11 9.87 67.64 -0.93
C LEU A 11 9.94 67.15 0.53
N LEU A 12 9.89 68.06 1.52
CA LEU A 12 9.81 67.68 2.94
C LEU A 12 8.48 67.00 3.28
N LEU A 13 7.35 67.43 2.70
CA LEU A 13 6.05 66.79 2.90
C LEU A 13 6.00 65.37 2.31
N LEU A 14 6.61 65.15 1.14
CA LEU A 14 6.76 63.81 0.56
C LEU A 14 7.71 62.91 1.38
N PHE A 15 8.74 63.48 2.00
CA PHE A 15 9.67 62.75 2.88
C PHE A 15 9.03 62.38 4.23
N ILE A 16 8.18 63.25 4.77
CA ILE A 16 7.46 63.01 6.04
C ILE A 16 6.32 61.99 5.85
N PHE A 17 5.70 61.92 4.66
CA PHE A 17 4.67 60.93 4.35
C PHE A 17 5.21 59.50 4.21
N GLN A 18 6.50 59.32 3.87
CA GLN A 18 7.13 57.99 3.83
C GLN A 18 7.39 57.39 5.23
N PHE A 19 7.31 58.18 6.31
CA PHE A 19 7.64 57.74 7.67
C PHE A 19 6.43 57.44 8.58
N ARG A 20 5.20 57.45 8.06
CA ARG A 20 3.99 57.12 8.86
C ARG A 20 3.08 56.07 8.20
N LEU A 21 3.64 54.89 7.96
CA LEU A 21 2.87 53.65 7.84
C LEU A 21 3.62 52.58 8.64
N SER A 22 3.35 52.53 9.94
CA SER A 22 3.74 51.41 10.78
C SER A 22 2.47 50.95 11.51
N PRO A 23 1.84 49.85 11.06
CA PRO A 23 1.00 49.08 11.95
C PRO A 23 1.94 48.27 12.85
N SER A 24 1.79 48.46 14.15
CA SER A 24 2.44 47.65 15.17
C SER A 24 1.84 46.25 15.18
N GLU A 25 2.47 45.32 14.49
CA GLU A 25 2.41 43.90 14.82
C GLU A 25 3.85 43.44 15.05
N GLN A 26 4.05 42.56 16.04
CA GLN A 26 5.35 41.96 16.35
C GLN A 26 5.96 41.34 15.09
N THR A 27 6.80 42.09 14.39
CA THR A 27 7.57 41.57 13.27
C THR A 27 8.68 40.72 13.85
N ASN A 28 8.51 39.41 13.85
CA ASN A 28 9.65 38.50 13.85
C ASN A 28 10.59 38.98 12.73
N SER A 29 11.78 39.44 13.10
CA SER A 29 12.79 39.92 12.14
C SER A 29 13.06 38.80 11.14
N MET A 30 12.59 38.96 9.90
CA MET A 30 12.91 38.04 8.81
C MET A 30 14.36 38.32 8.41
N GLN A 31 15.28 37.42 8.76
CA GLN A 31 16.72 37.63 8.54
C GLN A 31 17.22 36.93 7.28
N SER A 32 16.42 36.00 6.72
CA SER A 32 16.82 35.18 5.58
C SER A 32 15.66 34.85 4.63
N VAL A 33 15.98 34.40 3.42
CA VAL A 33 14.99 33.91 2.44
C VAL A 33 14.18 32.73 2.98
N PRO A 34 14.78 31.74 3.69
CA PRO A 34 14.01 30.70 4.38
C PRO A 34 12.99 31.23 5.40
N ASP A 35 13.30 32.30 6.14
CA ASP A 35 12.36 32.88 7.10
C ASP A 35 11.15 33.51 6.40
N LEU A 36 11.38 34.16 5.25
CA LEU A 36 10.31 34.66 4.39
C LEU A 36 9.49 33.51 3.80
N GLN A 37 10.12 32.44 3.34
CA GLN A 37 9.38 31.28 2.82
C GLN A 37 8.51 30.63 3.91
N LYS A 38 9.01 30.48 5.13
CA LYS A 38 8.25 29.93 6.26
C LYS A 38 7.08 30.81 6.69
N SER A 39 7.19 32.13 6.51
CA SER A 39 6.08 33.05 6.83
C SER A 39 5.01 33.10 5.74
N MET A 40 5.37 32.78 4.48
CA MET A 40 4.45 32.80 3.34
C MET A 40 3.77 31.46 3.06
N TYR A 41 4.51 30.34 3.20
CA TYR A 41 4.06 29.02 2.80
C TYR A 41 3.90 28.11 4.01
N LEU A 42 2.69 27.55 4.15
CA LEU A 42 2.41 26.50 5.11
C LEU A 42 2.50 25.15 4.40
N ILE A 43 3.46 24.32 4.80
CA ILE A 43 3.55 22.93 4.33
C ILE A 43 2.45 22.13 5.05
N VAL A 44 1.72 21.32 4.29
CA VAL A 44 0.61 20.51 4.80
C VAL A 44 0.93 19.06 4.53
N ASP A 45 0.97 18.25 5.59
CA ASP A 45 1.16 16.81 5.45
C ASP A 45 -0.07 16.17 4.82
N GLY A 46 0.13 15.15 3.98
CA GLY A 46 -0.95 14.40 3.37
C GLY A 46 -0.44 13.17 2.64
N TYR A 47 -1.34 12.21 2.42
CA TYR A 47 -1.07 10.97 1.71
C TYR A 47 -1.67 11.06 0.30
N PRO A 48 -0.86 11.04 -0.75
CA PRO A 48 -1.32 11.21 -2.12
C PRO A 48 -1.99 9.95 -2.67
N CYS A 49 -2.98 10.15 -3.53
CA CYS A 49 -3.32 9.19 -4.58
C CYS A 49 -2.30 9.33 -5.72
N VAL A 50 -1.78 8.23 -6.25
CA VAL A 50 -0.72 8.24 -7.28
C VAL A 50 -1.18 7.65 -8.60
N ARG A 51 -0.41 7.88 -9.66
CA ARG A 51 -0.68 7.38 -11.02
C ARG A 51 -0.07 5.99 -11.21
N LEU A 52 -0.93 5.02 -11.50
CA LEU A 52 -0.54 3.68 -11.94
C LEU A 52 -1.02 3.45 -13.37
N LEU A 53 -0.34 2.55 -14.09
CA LEU A 53 -0.66 2.20 -15.46
C LEU A 53 -0.75 0.68 -15.61
N ASN A 54 -1.56 0.26 -16.57
CA ASN A 54 -1.61 -1.11 -17.07
C ASN A 54 -1.55 -1.09 -18.61
N LEU A 55 -1.65 -2.24 -19.26
CA LEU A 55 -1.67 -2.30 -20.73
C LEU A 55 -2.89 -1.63 -21.39
N SER A 56 -3.97 -1.40 -20.63
CA SER A 56 -5.22 -0.82 -21.12
C SER A 56 -5.34 0.69 -20.87
N GLY A 57 -4.49 1.27 -20.02
CA GLY A 57 -4.52 2.70 -19.71
C GLY A 57 -4.01 3.03 -18.32
N GLU A 58 -4.63 4.05 -17.73
CA GLU A 58 -4.17 4.72 -16.51
C GLU A 58 -5.23 4.63 -15.41
N ILE A 59 -4.79 4.60 -14.14
CA ILE A 59 -5.65 4.76 -12.96
C ILE A 59 -5.00 5.69 -11.93
N GLY A 60 -5.78 6.12 -10.94
CA GLY A 60 -5.31 6.96 -9.86
C GLY A 60 -5.05 8.40 -10.32
N CYS A 61 -4.21 9.13 -9.59
CA CYS A 61 -4.21 10.59 -9.62
C CYS A 61 -2.88 11.18 -10.07
N ALA A 62 -2.95 12.26 -10.84
CA ALA A 62 -1.81 13.08 -11.23
C ALA A 62 -2.25 14.52 -11.47
N ASN A 63 -1.32 15.47 -11.40
CA ASN A 63 -1.54 16.78 -11.99
C ASN A 63 -1.81 16.66 -13.50
N PRO A 64 -2.67 17.51 -14.10
CA PRO A 64 -3.08 17.40 -15.52
C PRO A 64 -1.96 17.66 -16.53
N GLY A 65 -0.78 18.10 -16.08
CA GLY A 65 0.32 18.50 -16.95
C GLY A 65 1.67 18.51 -16.24
N ARG A 66 2.56 19.37 -16.73
CA ARG A 66 3.96 19.45 -16.25
C ARG A 66 4.13 20.37 -15.05
N ASP A 67 3.14 21.20 -14.79
CA ASP A 67 3.19 22.24 -13.77
C ASP A 67 2.42 21.83 -12.52
N LYS A 68 2.76 22.49 -11.41
CA LYS A 68 2.04 22.38 -10.15
C LYS A 68 0.64 22.98 -10.32
N VAL A 69 -0.35 22.39 -9.65
CA VAL A 69 -1.72 22.92 -9.66
C VAL A 69 -1.92 23.80 -8.46
N VAL A 70 -2.34 25.05 -8.68
CA VAL A 70 -2.71 25.99 -7.62
C VAL A 70 -4.19 26.28 -7.74
N SER A 71 -4.96 26.08 -6.67
CA SER A 71 -6.41 26.34 -6.70
C SER A 71 -6.96 26.80 -5.35
N PRO A 72 -7.91 27.75 -5.32
CA PRO A 72 -8.56 28.19 -4.09
C PRO A 72 -9.28 27.03 -3.39
N VAL A 73 -9.13 26.95 -2.07
CA VAL A 73 -9.77 25.90 -1.28
C VAL A 73 -11.24 26.24 -1.03
N ILE A 74 -12.12 25.29 -1.30
CA ILE A 74 -13.56 25.39 -1.05
C ILE A 74 -14.04 24.14 -0.31
N ARG A 75 -15.08 24.28 0.52
CA ARG A 75 -15.72 23.13 1.15
C ARG A 75 -16.71 22.47 0.19
N PHE A 76 -16.70 21.15 0.12
CA PHE A 76 -17.69 20.39 -0.63
C PHE A 76 -19.10 20.60 -0.05
N LYS A 77 -20.05 20.86 -0.95
CA LYS A 77 -21.49 20.79 -0.73
C LYS A 77 -22.08 20.32 -2.05
N ASN A 78 -22.99 19.35 -2.03
CA ASN A 78 -23.51 18.78 -3.27
C ASN A 78 -24.20 19.83 -4.19
N ALA A 79 -24.73 20.92 -3.64
CA ALA A 79 -25.29 22.03 -4.42
C ALA A 79 -24.25 23.01 -5.03
N ASN A 80 -22.95 22.84 -4.76
CA ASN A 80 -21.94 23.79 -5.23
C ASN A 80 -21.74 23.70 -6.74
N GLU A 81 -21.91 24.80 -7.48
CA GLU A 81 -21.36 24.94 -8.83
C GLU A 81 -19.95 25.52 -8.75
N LEU A 82 -19.04 25.00 -9.58
CA LEU A 82 -17.66 25.48 -9.66
C LEU A 82 -17.52 26.41 -10.86
N ALA A 83 -17.38 27.70 -10.60
CA ALA A 83 -17.17 28.71 -11.66
C ALA A 83 -15.71 28.74 -12.17
N ARG A 84 -14.76 28.25 -11.37
CA ARG A 84 -13.32 28.22 -11.66
C ARG A 84 -12.66 26.99 -11.02
N SER A 85 -11.46 26.65 -11.50
CA SER A 85 -10.62 25.60 -10.90
C SER A 85 -10.51 25.81 -9.38
N SER A 86 -10.92 24.80 -8.61
CA SER A 86 -11.00 24.86 -7.15
C SER A 86 -10.45 23.58 -6.50
N ALA A 87 -9.81 23.73 -5.34
CA ALA A 87 -9.41 22.61 -4.50
C ALA A 87 -10.56 22.25 -3.55
N VAL A 88 -11.17 21.07 -3.75
CA VAL A 88 -12.37 20.65 -3.04
C VAL A 88 -11.99 19.93 -1.74
N PHE A 89 -12.29 20.56 -0.61
CA PHE A 89 -12.15 19.96 0.72
C PHE A 89 -13.43 19.19 1.09
N VAL A 90 -13.32 17.88 1.27
CA VAL A 90 -14.45 16.96 1.44
C VAL A 90 -14.27 16.09 2.69
N SER A 91 -15.37 15.76 3.35
CA SER A 91 -15.38 14.80 4.46
C SER A 91 -15.24 13.36 3.95
N LEU A 92 -14.80 12.44 4.80
CA LEU A 92 -14.74 11.01 4.45
C LEU A 92 -16.11 10.41 4.10
N ASP A 93 -17.20 10.85 4.74
CA ASP A 93 -18.54 10.34 4.47
C ASP A 93 -19.13 10.81 3.13
N GLU A 94 -18.66 11.96 2.62
CA GLU A 94 -19.10 12.53 1.35
C GLU A 94 -18.17 12.20 0.17
N ILE A 95 -17.09 11.43 0.39
CA ILE A 95 -16.09 11.14 -0.66
C ILE A 95 -16.71 10.44 -1.87
N GLN A 96 -17.56 9.45 -1.64
CA GLN A 96 -18.19 8.68 -2.72
C GLN A 96 -19.16 9.57 -3.51
N GLU A 97 -19.96 10.38 -2.83
CA GLU A 97 -20.87 11.35 -3.46
C GLU A 97 -20.12 12.36 -4.34
N LEU A 98 -18.97 12.86 -3.87
CA LEU A 98 -18.11 13.72 -4.67
C LEU A 98 -17.63 13.04 -5.96
N PHE A 99 -17.09 11.82 -5.88
CA PHE A 99 -16.56 11.12 -7.05
C PHE A 99 -17.65 10.65 -8.02
N ASP A 100 -18.84 10.31 -7.51
CA ASP A 100 -20.02 10.04 -8.34
C ASP A 100 -20.44 11.31 -9.09
N ARG A 101 -20.44 12.47 -8.43
CA ARG A 101 -20.70 13.75 -9.09
C ARG A 101 -19.64 14.10 -10.14
N ILE A 102 -18.36 13.91 -9.84
CA ILE A 102 -17.26 14.12 -10.81
C ILE A 102 -17.45 13.22 -12.03
N SER A 103 -17.92 11.98 -11.84
CA SER A 103 -18.15 11.05 -12.94
C SER A 103 -19.35 11.44 -13.81
N ASN A 104 -20.40 12.02 -13.21
CA ASN A 104 -21.67 12.29 -13.89
C ASN A 104 -21.82 13.74 -14.42
N ASP A 105 -21.09 14.70 -13.85
CA ASP A 105 -21.16 16.12 -14.21
C ASP A 105 -19.80 16.62 -14.73
N SER A 106 -19.65 16.62 -16.06
CA SER A 106 -18.42 17.05 -16.73
C SER A 106 -18.11 18.54 -16.54
N SER A 107 -19.13 19.38 -16.29
CA SER A 107 -18.96 20.81 -16.06
C SER A 107 -18.36 21.07 -14.68
N PHE A 108 -18.79 20.30 -13.68
CA PHE A 108 -18.18 20.29 -12.36
C PHE A 108 -16.76 19.71 -12.42
N ALA A 109 -16.59 18.54 -13.05
CA ALA A 109 -15.31 17.84 -13.13
C ALA A 109 -14.18 18.68 -13.75
N LYS A 110 -14.49 19.45 -14.81
CA LYS A 110 -13.53 20.34 -15.48
C LYS A 110 -12.92 21.41 -14.55
N ASN A 111 -13.65 21.79 -13.50
CA ASN A 111 -13.27 22.83 -12.57
C ASN A 111 -12.76 22.27 -11.22
N VAL A 112 -12.55 20.95 -11.12
CA VAL A 112 -11.86 20.34 -9.98
C VAL A 112 -10.35 20.45 -10.22
N GLY A 113 -9.70 21.35 -9.49
CA GLY A 113 -8.23 21.52 -9.51
C GLY A 113 -7.49 20.57 -8.58
N GLY A 114 -8.19 19.97 -7.61
CA GLY A 114 -7.66 18.98 -6.69
C GLY A 114 -8.67 18.65 -5.60
N VAL A 115 -8.45 17.55 -4.88
CA VAL A 115 -9.32 17.10 -3.79
C VAL A 115 -8.51 16.89 -2.52
N LEU A 116 -9.03 17.39 -1.41
CA LEU A 116 -8.46 17.27 -0.07
C LEU A 116 -9.47 16.52 0.80
N VAL A 117 -9.14 15.31 1.22
CA VAL A 117 -10.03 14.45 2.01
C VAL A 117 -9.70 14.60 3.49
N ASP A 118 -10.68 15.00 4.28
CA ASP A 118 -10.60 15.13 5.74
C ASP A 118 -10.64 13.74 6.40
N ALA A 119 -9.51 13.27 6.95
CA ALA A 119 -9.48 11.97 7.63
C ALA A 119 -10.25 11.95 8.97
N ARG A 120 -10.73 13.09 9.47
CA ARG A 120 -11.49 13.13 10.72
C ARG A 120 -12.86 12.53 10.48
N THR A 121 -13.10 11.42 11.15
CA THR A 121 -14.45 10.88 11.30
C THR A 121 -15.17 11.72 12.36
N ASN A 122 -15.86 12.77 11.92
CA ASN A 122 -16.80 13.49 12.78
C ASN A 122 -17.94 12.51 13.13
N MET A 123 -17.74 11.76 14.23
CA MET A 123 -18.52 10.61 14.71
C MET A 123 -18.12 9.25 14.10
N ARG A 124 -17.36 8.45 14.86
CA ARG A 124 -17.09 7.00 14.60
C ARG A 124 -18.35 6.16 14.30
N ASN A 125 -19.54 6.68 14.57
CA ASN A 125 -20.82 5.99 14.40
C ASN A 125 -21.51 6.25 13.04
N LYS A 126 -20.91 7.01 12.10
CA LYS A 126 -21.56 7.37 10.82
C LYS A 126 -21.06 6.63 9.58
N ILE A 127 -19.82 6.13 9.56
CA ILE A 127 -19.32 5.42 8.37
C ILE A 127 -19.76 3.96 8.47
N THR A 128 -20.74 3.57 7.63
CA THR A 128 -21.25 2.20 7.55
C THR A 128 -20.31 1.25 6.81
N GLY A 129 -19.35 1.79 6.05
CA GLY A 129 -18.36 1.06 5.26
C GLY A 129 -17.86 1.91 4.09
N PHE A 130 -16.62 1.70 3.67
CA PHE A 130 -16.05 2.34 2.47
C PHE A 130 -14.98 1.44 1.87
N SER A 131 -15.22 0.96 0.65
CA SER A 131 -14.25 0.22 -0.15
C SER A 131 -14.06 0.89 -1.51
N PRO A 132 -12.84 1.35 -1.84
CA PRO A 132 -12.57 1.96 -3.14
C PRO A 132 -12.33 0.93 -4.26
N ALA A 133 -12.26 -0.36 -3.91
CA ALA A 133 -12.10 -1.46 -4.84
C ALA A 133 -13.39 -1.78 -5.63
N HIS A 134 -13.28 -2.68 -6.60
CA HIS A 134 -14.44 -3.20 -7.33
C HIS A 134 -15.30 -4.10 -6.45
N LYS A 135 -16.53 -4.35 -6.92
CA LYS A 135 -17.45 -5.28 -6.25
C LYS A 135 -17.02 -6.74 -6.37
N PHE A 136 -16.29 -7.07 -7.43
CA PHE A 136 -15.59 -8.33 -7.57
C PHE A 136 -14.13 -8.00 -7.88
N PRO A 137 -13.25 -7.99 -6.86
CA PRO A 137 -11.81 -7.82 -7.04
C PRO A 137 -11.23 -8.96 -7.91
N GLU A 138 -10.34 -8.62 -8.85
CA GLU A 138 -9.59 -9.57 -9.67
C GLU A 138 -10.44 -10.60 -10.43
N VAL A 139 -11.61 -10.14 -10.91
CA VAL A 139 -12.63 -10.98 -11.56
C VAL A 139 -12.10 -11.70 -12.81
N GLU A 140 -11.12 -11.13 -13.50
CA GLU A 140 -10.51 -11.65 -14.71
C GLU A 140 -9.82 -13.01 -14.49
N PHE A 141 -9.42 -13.30 -13.25
CA PHE A 141 -8.76 -14.54 -12.86
C PHE A 141 -9.71 -15.56 -12.23
N ALA A 142 -11.01 -15.24 -12.12
CA ALA A 142 -11.98 -16.15 -11.54
C ALA A 142 -11.99 -17.52 -12.26
N PRO A 143 -11.93 -18.64 -11.52
CA PRO A 143 -11.92 -19.98 -12.12
C PRO A 143 -13.32 -20.46 -12.56
N TYR A 144 -14.35 -19.65 -12.37
CA TYR A 144 -15.75 -19.97 -12.62
C TYR A 144 -16.44 -18.91 -13.51
N LYS A 145 -17.58 -19.27 -14.11
CA LYS A 145 -18.31 -18.42 -15.07
C LYS A 145 -19.11 -17.28 -14.44
N SER A 146 -19.44 -17.39 -13.15
CA SER A 146 -20.30 -16.44 -12.43
C SER A 146 -19.57 -15.15 -12.05
N ILE A 147 -19.15 -14.39 -13.05
CA ILE A 147 -18.37 -13.15 -12.90
C ILE A 147 -19.22 -11.93 -12.45
N SER A 148 -20.55 -12.08 -12.38
CA SER A 148 -21.46 -11.04 -11.88
C SER A 148 -21.66 -11.07 -10.37
N TYR A 149 -21.02 -11.99 -9.66
CA TYR A 149 -21.14 -12.10 -8.21
C TYR A 149 -20.45 -10.93 -7.51
N GLU A 150 -21.05 -10.42 -6.44
CA GLU A 150 -20.50 -9.27 -5.68
C GLU A 150 -19.92 -9.77 -4.35
N TRP A 151 -18.64 -10.17 -4.35
CA TRP A 151 -17.93 -10.53 -3.12
C TRP A 151 -17.77 -9.33 -2.19
N ASN A 152 -17.66 -8.12 -2.75
CA ASN A 152 -17.55 -6.84 -2.06
C ASN A 152 -18.73 -5.90 -2.46
N PRO A 153 -19.96 -6.09 -1.95
CA PRO A 153 -21.13 -5.33 -2.40
C PRO A 153 -21.02 -3.81 -2.26
N ILE A 154 -20.20 -3.33 -1.32
CA ILE A 154 -19.95 -1.90 -1.05
C ILE A 154 -18.80 -1.32 -1.90
N GLY A 155 -18.20 -2.12 -2.76
CA GLY A 155 -17.09 -1.70 -3.64
C GLY A 155 -17.54 -0.60 -4.60
N SER A 156 -16.96 0.60 -4.44
CA SER A 156 -17.29 1.78 -5.25
C SER A 156 -16.54 1.83 -6.58
N GLY A 157 -15.42 1.11 -6.70
CA GLY A 157 -14.56 1.10 -7.89
C GLY A 157 -13.82 2.40 -8.16
N ILE A 158 -13.82 3.38 -7.24
CA ILE A 158 -13.21 4.70 -7.47
C ILE A 158 -11.69 4.64 -7.65
N MET A 159 -11.00 3.63 -7.08
CA MET A 159 -9.54 3.46 -7.20
C MET A 159 -9.11 3.10 -8.63
N TRP A 160 -10.00 2.56 -9.43
CA TRP A 160 -9.71 2.02 -10.76
C TRP A 160 -10.05 2.99 -11.89
N LYS A 161 -10.23 4.28 -11.56
CA LYS A 161 -10.48 5.36 -12.53
C LYS A 161 -9.26 6.26 -12.64
N ALA A 162 -9.06 6.86 -13.81
CA ALA A 162 -8.04 7.88 -14.03
C ALA A 162 -8.55 9.26 -13.60
N TYR A 163 -7.81 9.93 -12.73
CA TYR A 163 -8.05 11.31 -12.33
C TYR A 163 -6.88 12.19 -12.77
N ASN A 164 -7.20 13.22 -13.55
CA ASN A 164 -6.23 14.23 -14.02
C ASN A 164 -6.23 15.46 -13.09
N PHE A 165 -6.40 15.21 -11.80
CA PHE A 165 -6.24 16.16 -10.73
C PHE A 165 -5.69 15.43 -9.49
N PRO A 166 -4.92 16.13 -8.63
CA PRO A 166 -4.37 15.56 -7.41
C PRO A 166 -5.44 15.30 -6.35
N VAL A 167 -5.26 14.22 -5.58
CA VAL A 167 -6.12 13.89 -4.43
C VAL A 167 -5.24 13.52 -3.25
N PHE A 168 -5.46 14.14 -2.10
CA PHE A 168 -4.70 13.90 -0.87
C PHE A 168 -5.61 13.58 0.30
N LEU A 169 -5.28 12.53 1.05
CA LEU A 169 -5.85 12.26 2.37
C LEU A 169 -5.06 13.06 3.41
N LEU A 170 -5.75 13.84 4.21
CA LEU A 170 -5.13 14.72 5.20
C LEU A 170 -5.20 14.09 6.59
N PRO A 171 -4.09 14.00 7.34
CA PRO A 171 -4.13 13.65 8.76
C PRO A 171 -4.96 14.68 9.56
N GLU A 172 -5.25 14.36 10.81
CA GLU A 172 -6.13 15.18 11.66
C GLU A 172 -5.66 16.63 11.79
N SER A 173 -4.35 16.86 12.00
CA SER A 173 -3.75 18.19 12.10
C SER A 173 -3.94 19.01 10.82
N SER A 174 -3.55 18.44 9.67
CA SER A 174 -3.73 19.07 8.36
C SER A 174 -5.20 19.34 8.02
N SER A 175 -6.09 18.43 8.43
CA SER A 175 -7.53 18.56 8.19
C SER A 175 -8.15 19.73 8.96
N GLN A 176 -7.74 19.96 10.20
CA GLN A 176 -8.17 21.12 10.99
C GLN A 176 -7.77 22.43 10.30
N ILE A 177 -6.51 22.53 9.85
CA ILE A 177 -5.99 23.69 9.12
C ILE A 177 -6.81 23.92 7.84
N MET A 178 -7.08 22.87 7.05
CA MET A 178 -7.86 23.02 5.80
C MET A 178 -9.31 23.43 6.05
N GLN A 179 -9.91 22.98 7.15
CA GLN A 179 -11.26 23.40 7.52
C GLN A 179 -11.32 24.91 7.82
N GLU A 180 -10.34 25.44 8.55
CA GLU A 180 -10.25 26.87 8.85
C GLU A 180 -10.08 27.70 7.57
N ILE A 181 -9.19 27.26 6.67
CA ILE A 181 -8.94 27.90 5.39
C ILE A 181 -10.18 27.89 4.50
N ALA A 182 -10.84 26.74 4.35
CA ALA A 182 -12.06 26.62 3.56
C ALA A 182 -13.16 27.56 4.11
N THR A 183 -13.30 27.64 5.43
CA THR A 183 -14.27 28.52 6.09
C THR A 183 -13.92 30.00 5.89
N LYS A 184 -12.63 30.36 5.96
CA LYS A 184 -12.14 31.73 5.72
C LYS A 184 -12.44 32.15 4.28
N ASN A 185 -12.13 31.32 3.30
CA ASN A 185 -12.44 31.57 1.89
C ASN A 185 -13.94 31.71 1.64
N GLU A 186 -14.79 30.89 2.28
CA GLU A 186 -16.25 31.03 2.16
C GLU A 186 -16.76 32.37 2.70
N ARG A 187 -16.20 32.87 3.81
CA ARG A 187 -16.54 34.19 4.39
C ARG A 187 -16.04 35.34 3.52
N GLN A 188 -14.96 35.14 2.76
CA GLN A 188 -14.27 36.14 1.96
C GLN A 188 -14.55 36.04 0.45
N LYS A 189 -15.73 35.54 0.04
CA LYS A 189 -16.09 35.29 -1.38
C LYS A 189 -15.84 36.45 -2.37
N ASN A 190 -15.76 37.71 -1.90
CA ASN A 190 -15.49 38.91 -2.70
C ASN A 190 -14.17 39.63 -2.32
N ALA A 191 -13.29 38.99 -1.56
CA ALA A 191 -12.01 39.57 -1.19
C ALA A 191 -11.02 39.54 -2.37
N TYR A 192 -10.06 40.48 -2.37
CA TYR A 192 -8.96 40.53 -3.32
C TYR A 192 -7.90 39.45 -3.06
N THR A 193 -8.07 38.63 -2.02
CA THR A 193 -7.18 37.53 -1.66
C THR A 193 -7.95 36.24 -1.48
N ALA A 194 -7.34 35.12 -1.83
CA ALA A 194 -7.83 33.79 -1.51
C ALA A 194 -6.69 32.90 -1.02
N ASP A 195 -6.98 32.04 -0.05
CA ASP A 195 -6.05 31.01 0.37
C ASP A 195 -6.15 29.82 -0.62
N VAL A 196 -5.02 29.43 -1.18
CA VAL A 196 -4.92 28.42 -2.24
C VAL A 196 -4.12 27.22 -1.76
N ALA A 197 -4.47 26.04 -2.26
CA ALA A 197 -3.63 24.86 -2.18
C ALA A 197 -2.81 24.73 -3.46
N GLU A 198 -1.49 24.56 -3.31
CA GLU A 198 -0.60 24.12 -4.37
C GLU A 198 -0.27 22.64 -4.19
N PHE A 199 -0.56 21.88 -5.24
CA PHE A 199 -0.29 20.47 -5.36
C PHE A 199 0.92 20.22 -6.26
N ASP A 200 1.94 19.60 -5.69
CA ASP A 200 3.09 19.06 -6.40
C ASP A 200 2.91 17.55 -6.52
N LEU A 201 2.15 17.11 -7.53
CA LEU A 201 1.93 15.70 -7.87
C LEU A 201 2.18 15.50 -9.37
N VAL A 202 3.35 15.96 -9.83
CA VAL A 202 3.76 15.89 -11.23
C VAL A 202 4.41 14.53 -11.50
N MET A 203 3.64 13.65 -12.12
CA MET A 203 4.04 12.29 -12.47
C MET A 203 4.81 12.27 -13.81
N GLN A 204 5.91 11.52 -13.90
CA GLN A 204 6.76 11.47 -15.10
C GLN A 204 6.00 10.91 -16.32
N THR A 205 5.09 9.96 -16.11
CA THR A 205 4.24 9.41 -17.17
C THR A 205 3.33 10.47 -17.80
N THR A 206 2.70 11.30 -16.96
CA THR A 206 1.91 12.45 -17.43
C THR A 206 2.75 13.50 -18.14
N LYS A 207 3.97 13.78 -17.63
CA LYS A 207 4.89 14.76 -18.24
C LYS A 207 5.40 14.33 -19.62
N SER A 208 5.70 13.05 -19.77
CA SER A 208 6.21 12.43 -21.00
C SER A 208 5.10 11.99 -21.96
N GLY A 209 3.85 11.87 -21.48
CA GLY A 209 2.71 11.45 -22.28
C GLY A 209 2.63 9.94 -22.53
N THR A 210 3.28 9.13 -21.69
CA THR A 210 3.17 7.66 -21.72
C THR A 210 1.90 7.25 -20.98
N ARG A 211 0.98 6.56 -21.65
CA ARG A 211 -0.39 6.30 -21.16
C ARG A 211 -0.70 4.83 -20.89
N ASP A 212 0.29 3.96 -21.04
CA ASP A 212 0.19 2.53 -20.80
C ASP A 212 1.54 1.98 -20.29
N SER A 213 1.51 0.79 -19.69
CA SER A 213 2.71 0.18 -19.11
C SER A 213 3.82 -0.10 -20.13
N GLU A 214 3.48 -0.46 -21.37
CA GLU A 214 4.48 -0.78 -22.39
C GLU A 214 5.28 0.46 -22.81
N SER A 215 4.57 1.55 -23.12
CA SER A 215 5.17 2.84 -23.45
C SER A 215 5.93 3.42 -22.27
N CYS A 216 5.41 3.31 -21.04
CA CYS A 216 6.08 3.90 -19.87
C CYS A 216 7.39 3.18 -19.53
N LEU A 217 7.45 1.85 -19.65
CA LEU A 217 8.66 1.05 -19.42
C LEU A 217 9.71 1.31 -20.49
N ARG A 218 9.28 1.41 -21.77
CA ARG A 218 10.16 1.74 -22.90
C ARG A 218 10.84 3.10 -22.72
N GLU A 219 10.09 4.11 -22.27
CA GLU A 219 10.62 5.46 -22.02
C GLU A 219 11.22 5.63 -20.60
N GLN A 220 11.25 4.57 -19.79
CA GLN A 220 11.78 4.57 -18.41
C GLN A 220 11.13 5.62 -17.49
N THR A 221 9.84 5.84 -17.69
CA THR A 221 9.04 6.83 -16.92
C THR A 221 8.27 6.21 -15.75
N CYS A 222 8.38 4.89 -15.58
CA CYS A 222 7.68 4.09 -14.57
C CYS A 222 8.53 2.87 -14.19
N LEU A 223 8.12 2.16 -13.14
CA LEU A 223 8.66 0.85 -12.76
C LEU A 223 7.54 -0.18 -12.59
N PRO A 224 7.78 -1.48 -12.84
CA PRO A 224 6.79 -2.52 -12.58
C PRO A 224 6.38 -2.58 -11.11
N LEU A 225 5.08 -2.79 -10.86
CA LEU A 225 4.63 -3.18 -9.53
C LEU A 225 5.16 -4.57 -9.19
N GLY A 226 5.60 -4.71 -7.94
CA GLY A 226 6.09 -5.98 -7.47
C GLY A 226 7.03 -5.87 -6.27
N GLY A 227 7.44 -7.03 -5.79
CA GLY A 227 8.29 -7.18 -4.62
C GLY A 227 8.80 -8.62 -4.50
N TYR A 228 8.91 -9.11 -3.26
CA TYR A 228 9.37 -10.48 -3.00
C TYR A 228 8.42 -11.22 -2.07
N SER A 229 7.87 -12.32 -2.58
CA SER A 229 7.18 -13.34 -1.81
C SER A 229 8.18 -14.19 -1.04
N VAL A 230 7.71 -14.90 -0.03
CA VAL A 230 8.54 -15.76 0.83
C VAL A 230 7.90 -17.13 0.91
N TRP A 231 8.70 -18.20 0.82
CA TRP A 231 8.23 -19.53 1.20
C TRP A 231 9.24 -20.23 2.10
N SER A 232 8.75 -21.18 2.91
CA SER A 232 9.56 -22.05 3.76
C SER A 232 8.89 -23.42 3.94
N SER A 233 9.61 -24.41 4.46
CA SER A 233 9.07 -25.75 4.71
C SER A 233 9.40 -26.25 6.11
N ILE A 234 8.49 -27.00 6.73
CA ILE A 234 8.77 -27.72 7.98
C ILE A 234 8.45 -29.22 7.84
N PRO A 235 9.43 -30.12 8.11
CA PRO A 235 10.87 -29.83 8.28
C PRO A 235 11.53 -29.20 7.03
N PRO A 236 12.75 -28.66 7.14
CA PRO A 236 13.51 -28.19 5.97
C PRO A 236 13.72 -29.30 4.93
N ILE A 237 13.40 -29.01 3.65
CA ILE A 237 13.62 -29.92 2.52
C ILE A 237 15.12 -29.97 2.17
N ASN A 238 15.70 -31.17 2.19
CA ASN A 238 17.06 -31.38 1.74
C ASN A 238 17.11 -31.59 0.21
N SER A 239 17.61 -30.56 -0.50
CA SER A 239 17.68 -30.56 -1.97
C SER A 239 18.72 -31.55 -2.54
N THR A 240 19.59 -32.12 -1.68
CA THR A 240 20.65 -33.05 -2.09
C THR A 240 20.30 -34.53 -1.87
N SER A 241 19.25 -34.82 -1.08
CA SER A 241 18.88 -36.21 -0.75
C SER A 241 17.94 -36.82 -1.81
N SER A 242 18.29 -38.00 -2.32
CA SER A 242 17.51 -38.76 -3.31
C SER A 242 16.29 -39.49 -2.73
N ASN A 243 15.86 -39.17 -1.51
CA ASN A 243 14.74 -39.86 -0.88
C ASN A 243 13.42 -39.46 -1.53
N GLN A 244 12.48 -40.41 -1.61
CA GLN A 244 11.15 -40.21 -2.17
C GLN A 244 10.51 -38.96 -1.57
N SER A 245 10.18 -38.00 -2.43
CA SER A 245 9.55 -36.77 -1.98
C SER A 245 8.14 -37.04 -1.46
N LYS A 246 7.84 -36.45 -0.30
CA LYS A 246 6.51 -36.54 0.32
C LYS A 246 5.51 -35.64 -0.44
N PRO A 247 4.23 -36.01 -0.51
CA PRO A 247 3.19 -35.10 -0.98
C PRO A 247 3.18 -33.81 -0.15
N ILE A 248 2.95 -32.68 -0.80
CA ILE A 248 3.03 -31.35 -0.21
C ILE A 248 1.62 -30.85 0.12
N ILE A 249 1.45 -30.37 1.35
CA ILE A 249 0.36 -29.47 1.75
C ILE A 249 0.93 -28.06 1.69
N LEU A 250 0.48 -27.29 0.69
CA LEU A 250 0.86 -25.90 0.52
C LEU A 250 -0.12 -25.02 1.31
N VAL A 251 0.41 -24.24 2.25
CA VAL A 251 -0.36 -23.31 3.08
C VAL A 251 -0.01 -21.90 2.66
N VAL A 252 -1.03 -21.11 2.33
CA VAL A 252 -0.86 -19.81 1.67
C VAL A 252 -1.49 -18.69 2.49
N ALA A 253 -0.84 -17.52 2.52
CA ALA A 253 -1.46 -16.25 2.90
C ALA A 253 -0.91 -15.13 2.01
N SER A 254 -1.64 -14.03 1.90
CA SER A 254 -1.13 -12.79 1.28
C SER A 254 -0.58 -11.84 2.34
N MET A 255 0.41 -11.03 1.98
CA MET A 255 0.97 -9.96 2.83
C MET A 255 0.77 -8.55 2.27
N ASP A 256 0.09 -8.40 1.14
CA ASP A 256 -0.11 -7.09 0.49
C ASP A 256 -1.57 -6.66 0.44
N SER A 257 -1.78 -5.35 0.54
CA SER A 257 -3.09 -4.72 0.38
C SER A 257 -3.00 -3.52 -0.56
N ALA A 258 -4.15 -3.05 -1.03
CA ALA A 258 -4.28 -1.82 -1.80
C ALA A 258 -5.06 -0.77 -1.01
N SER A 259 -4.94 0.49 -1.43
CA SER A 259 -5.71 1.61 -0.92
C SER A 259 -5.73 2.73 -1.97
N PHE A 260 -6.77 3.55 -1.97
CA PHE A 260 -6.81 4.76 -2.79
C PHE A 260 -5.64 5.72 -2.47
N PHE A 261 -5.13 5.63 -1.24
CA PHE A 261 -3.94 6.35 -0.77
C PHE A 261 -2.89 5.30 -0.43
N ARG A 262 -1.96 5.01 -1.35
CA ARG A 262 -1.01 3.87 -1.24
C ARG A 262 -0.21 3.84 0.06
N ASP A 263 0.11 5.01 0.63
CA ASP A 263 0.89 5.11 1.87
C ASP A 263 0.05 4.78 3.13
N LYS A 264 -1.24 4.53 2.94
CA LYS A 264 -2.21 4.08 3.96
C LYS A 264 -2.91 2.81 3.48
N SER A 265 -2.13 1.76 3.30
CA SER A 265 -2.57 0.40 2.97
C SER A 265 -2.15 -0.57 4.08
N LEU A 266 -2.85 -0.51 5.22
CA LEU A 266 -2.63 -1.46 6.32
C LEU A 266 -3.25 -2.82 5.98
N GLY A 267 -4.52 -2.86 5.58
CA GLY A 267 -5.19 -4.11 5.19
C GLY A 267 -5.33 -5.08 6.38
N ALA A 268 -5.73 -4.55 7.53
CA ALA A 268 -5.75 -5.30 8.78
C ALA A 268 -6.56 -6.58 8.70
N GLU A 269 -7.80 -6.49 8.21
CA GLU A 269 -8.62 -7.67 8.02
C GLU A 269 -8.17 -8.45 6.78
N SER A 270 -8.01 -7.76 5.64
CA SER A 270 -7.63 -8.38 4.38
C SER A 270 -6.33 -7.77 3.83
N PRO A 271 -5.18 -8.49 3.84
CA PRO A 271 -4.99 -9.90 4.19
C PRO A 271 -4.27 -10.15 5.53
N ILE A 272 -3.90 -9.13 6.30
CA ILE A 272 -2.90 -9.28 7.37
C ILE A 272 -3.38 -10.16 8.53
N SER A 273 -4.69 -10.22 8.80
CA SER A 273 -5.25 -11.18 9.77
C SER A 273 -4.94 -12.64 9.43
N GLY A 274 -4.98 -12.99 8.13
CA GLY A 274 -4.62 -14.31 7.61
C GLY A 274 -3.12 -14.57 7.65
N LEU A 275 -2.32 -13.55 7.30
CA LEU A 275 -0.85 -13.61 7.45
C LEU A 275 -0.43 -13.92 8.89
N ILE A 276 -0.93 -13.15 9.86
CA ILE A 276 -0.59 -13.35 11.28
C ILE A 276 -1.05 -14.74 11.73
N SER A 277 -2.21 -15.19 11.28
CA SER A 277 -2.70 -16.54 11.57
C SER A 277 -1.78 -17.63 11.01
N LEU A 278 -1.24 -17.46 9.79
CA LEU A 278 -0.26 -18.37 9.19
C LEU A 278 1.02 -18.41 10.02
N LEU A 279 1.60 -17.25 10.33
CA LEU A 279 2.86 -17.16 11.08
C LEU A 279 2.72 -17.77 12.49
N ALA A 280 1.58 -17.52 13.15
CA ALA A 280 1.29 -18.10 14.46
C ALA A 280 1.04 -19.62 14.41
N ALA A 281 0.46 -20.13 13.32
CA ALA A 281 0.34 -21.56 13.09
C ALA A 281 1.70 -22.22 12.87
N VAL A 282 2.60 -21.57 12.11
CA VAL A 282 3.99 -22.03 11.91
C VAL A 282 4.73 -22.06 13.25
N ASP A 283 4.64 -21.00 14.06
CA ASP A 283 5.23 -20.95 15.40
C ASP A 283 4.75 -22.12 16.28
N SER A 284 3.44 -22.35 16.34
CA SER A 284 2.88 -23.45 17.13
C SER A 284 3.25 -24.83 16.62
N LEU A 285 3.45 -25.00 15.30
CA LEU A 285 3.88 -26.27 14.72
C LEU A 285 5.38 -26.51 14.95
N SER A 286 6.20 -25.45 14.98
CA SER A 286 7.65 -25.56 15.14
C SER A 286 8.09 -26.25 16.44
N SER A 287 7.26 -26.18 17.48
CA SER A 287 7.53 -26.82 18.77
C SER A 287 7.06 -28.29 18.86
N VAL A 288 6.50 -28.85 17.78
CA VAL A 288 5.99 -30.22 17.78
C VAL A 288 7.11 -31.20 17.43
N ASP A 289 7.33 -32.19 18.28
CA ASP A 289 8.29 -33.26 18.02
C ASP A 289 7.80 -34.23 16.93
N GLY A 290 8.73 -34.85 16.20
CA GLY A 290 8.41 -35.92 15.26
C GLY A 290 7.79 -35.48 13.94
N LEU A 291 7.86 -34.19 13.57
CA LEU A 291 7.39 -33.70 12.26
C LEU A 291 8.08 -34.38 11.07
N GLY A 292 9.31 -34.86 11.26
CA GLY A 292 10.04 -35.67 10.27
C GLY A 292 9.36 -36.98 9.89
N ASP A 293 8.54 -37.55 10.78
CA ASP A 293 7.88 -38.84 10.58
C ASP A 293 6.49 -38.73 9.93
N LEU A 294 6.03 -37.50 9.66
CA LEU A 294 4.75 -37.24 9.02
C LEU A 294 4.73 -37.73 7.56
N SER A 295 3.56 -38.13 7.07
CA SER A 295 3.41 -38.66 5.70
C SER A 295 3.41 -37.58 4.62
N LYS A 296 3.16 -36.31 5.00
CA LYS A 296 3.09 -35.17 4.09
C LYS A 296 4.07 -34.08 4.53
N GLN A 297 4.58 -33.31 3.58
CA GLN A 297 5.47 -32.17 3.79
C GLN A 297 4.64 -30.90 3.88
N PHE A 298 4.91 -30.05 4.87
CA PHE A 298 4.31 -28.72 4.93
C PHE A 298 5.21 -27.72 4.21
N VAL A 299 4.60 -26.91 3.35
CA VAL A 299 5.22 -25.75 2.71
C VAL A 299 4.34 -24.54 2.98
N PHE A 300 4.91 -23.49 3.53
CA PHE A 300 4.23 -22.23 3.81
C PHE A 300 4.70 -21.19 2.82
N SER A 301 3.78 -20.56 2.11
CA SER A 301 4.06 -19.48 1.17
C SER A 301 3.28 -18.23 1.57
N VAL A 302 3.99 -17.11 1.64
CA VAL A 302 3.42 -15.78 1.82
C VAL A 302 3.64 -14.99 0.54
N PHE A 303 2.56 -14.66 -0.14
CA PHE A 303 2.60 -13.97 -1.43
C PHE A 303 2.42 -12.46 -1.27
N THR A 304 3.17 -11.69 -2.06
CA THR A 304 2.97 -10.25 -2.26
C THR A 304 2.56 -9.97 -3.70
N GLY A 305 1.84 -8.88 -3.92
CA GLY A 305 1.24 -8.50 -5.19
C GLY A 305 -0.05 -9.26 -5.52
N GLU A 306 -0.70 -9.87 -4.54
CA GLU A 306 -1.99 -10.55 -4.75
C GLU A 306 -3.12 -9.55 -5.04
N ALA A 307 -3.06 -8.34 -4.47
CA ALA A 307 -4.04 -7.26 -4.73
C ALA A 307 -3.89 -6.61 -6.11
N TRP A 308 -2.92 -7.05 -6.92
CA TRP A 308 -2.55 -6.47 -8.21
C TRP A 308 -2.49 -7.51 -9.32
N GLY A 309 -3.51 -8.38 -9.39
CA GLY A 309 -3.58 -9.45 -10.39
C GLY A 309 -2.72 -10.67 -10.06
N TYR A 310 -2.67 -11.05 -8.78
CA TYR A 310 -2.00 -12.27 -8.30
C TYR A 310 -0.53 -12.39 -8.73
N LEU A 311 0.21 -11.28 -8.67
CA LEU A 311 1.59 -11.21 -9.16
C LEU A 311 2.49 -12.24 -8.48
N GLY A 312 2.34 -12.42 -7.16
CA GLY A 312 3.15 -13.34 -6.36
C GLY A 312 2.86 -14.79 -6.68
N SER A 313 1.61 -15.22 -6.54
CA SER A 313 1.21 -16.61 -6.75
C SER A 313 1.36 -17.06 -8.20
N ARG A 314 1.03 -16.20 -9.18
CA ARG A 314 1.27 -16.50 -10.61
C ARG A 314 2.74 -16.62 -10.92
N ARG A 315 3.58 -15.72 -10.38
CA ARG A 315 5.02 -15.80 -10.61
C ARG A 315 5.61 -17.02 -9.94
N PHE A 316 5.20 -17.36 -8.72
CA PHE A 316 5.60 -18.59 -8.03
C PHE A 316 5.30 -19.85 -8.87
N LEU A 317 4.11 -19.94 -9.46
CA LEU A 317 3.74 -21.05 -10.36
C LEU A 317 4.62 -21.08 -11.62
N LEU A 318 4.96 -19.92 -12.19
CA LEU A 318 5.90 -19.84 -13.31
C LEU A 318 7.31 -20.29 -12.92
N GLU A 319 7.81 -19.86 -11.75
CA GLU A 319 9.12 -20.27 -11.25
C GLU A 319 9.19 -21.79 -11.02
N LEU A 320 8.09 -22.42 -10.58
CA LEU A 320 7.97 -23.88 -10.46
C LEU A 320 8.08 -24.60 -11.80
N ASP A 321 7.44 -24.08 -12.84
CA ASP A 321 7.55 -24.63 -14.20
C ASP A 321 8.97 -24.50 -14.75
N LEU A 322 9.63 -23.38 -14.45
CA LEU A 322 11.00 -23.09 -14.88
C LEU A 322 12.06 -23.80 -14.02
N GLN A 323 11.68 -24.39 -12.88
CA GLN A 323 12.59 -25.00 -11.91
C GLN A 323 13.71 -24.05 -11.48
N SER A 324 13.38 -22.78 -11.21
CA SER A 324 14.38 -21.77 -10.89
C SER A 324 14.94 -21.90 -9.47
N ASP A 325 16.04 -21.20 -9.21
CA ASP A 325 16.69 -21.16 -7.90
C ASP A 325 15.77 -20.64 -6.77
N SER A 326 14.77 -19.82 -7.11
CA SER A 326 13.81 -19.24 -6.16
C SER A 326 12.91 -20.30 -5.52
N VAL A 327 12.67 -21.42 -6.20
CA VAL A 327 11.80 -22.52 -5.76
C VAL A 327 12.55 -23.84 -5.66
N ASN A 328 13.88 -23.79 -5.64
CA ASN A 328 14.73 -24.97 -5.56
C ASN A 328 14.36 -25.84 -4.34
N GLY A 329 14.19 -27.14 -4.58
CA GLY A 329 13.71 -28.12 -3.60
C GLY A 329 12.21 -28.43 -3.71
N LEU A 330 11.42 -27.59 -4.39
CA LEU A 330 9.99 -27.84 -4.62
C LEU A 330 9.75 -28.48 -5.99
N ASN A 331 8.75 -29.35 -6.04
CA ASN A 331 8.21 -29.87 -7.29
C ASN A 331 6.70 -29.62 -7.31
N GLY A 332 6.23 -28.81 -8.26
CA GLY A 332 4.82 -28.44 -8.38
C GLY A 332 3.88 -29.64 -8.52
N THR A 333 4.34 -30.76 -9.09
CA THR A 333 3.53 -31.98 -9.23
C THR A 333 3.23 -32.71 -7.91
N GLN A 334 3.96 -32.38 -6.84
CA GLN A 334 3.78 -32.97 -5.52
C GLN A 334 2.83 -32.19 -4.63
N ILE A 335 2.37 -31.00 -5.07
CA ILE A 335 1.38 -30.21 -4.36
C ILE A 335 0.03 -30.93 -4.47
N GLU A 336 -0.37 -31.61 -3.39
CA GLU A 336 -1.61 -32.38 -3.31
C GLU A 336 -2.79 -31.51 -2.84
N MET A 337 -2.50 -30.58 -1.92
CA MET A 337 -3.48 -29.75 -1.23
C MET A 337 -2.98 -28.30 -1.16
N VAL A 338 -3.89 -27.35 -1.40
CA VAL A 338 -3.64 -25.92 -1.17
C VAL A 338 -4.64 -25.39 -0.14
N ILE A 339 -4.14 -24.91 0.99
CA ILE A 339 -4.97 -24.30 2.05
C ILE A 339 -4.56 -22.84 2.17
N GLU A 340 -5.45 -21.93 1.77
CA GLU A 340 -5.23 -20.50 1.92
C GLU A 340 -5.96 -19.97 3.15
N ILE A 341 -5.28 -19.11 3.91
CA ILE A 341 -5.84 -18.39 5.04
C ILE A 341 -6.13 -16.96 4.57
N GLY A 342 -7.41 -16.65 4.40
CA GLY A 342 -7.88 -15.34 3.97
C GLY A 342 -8.13 -14.39 5.14
N SER A 343 -9.26 -13.70 5.10
CA SER A 343 -9.71 -12.75 6.11
C SER A 343 -10.32 -13.52 7.29
N VAL A 344 -9.68 -13.48 8.45
CA VAL A 344 -10.08 -14.26 9.63
C VAL A 344 -10.23 -13.40 10.90
N GLY A 345 -9.95 -12.11 10.83
CA GLY A 345 -9.94 -11.21 11.98
C GLY A 345 -11.34 -10.78 12.45
N LYS A 346 -12.41 -10.90 11.65
CA LYS A 346 -13.79 -10.61 12.10
C LYS A 346 -14.62 -11.85 12.40
N GLY A 347 -13.99 -13.03 12.48
CA GLY A 347 -14.69 -14.30 12.80
C GLY A 347 -15.35 -14.33 14.19
N PHE A 348 -15.17 -13.32 15.04
CA PHE A 348 -15.78 -13.25 16.36
C PHE A 348 -17.21 -12.67 16.32
N ASN A 349 -18.23 -13.50 16.54
CA ASN A 349 -19.63 -13.09 16.61
C ASN A 349 -20.36 -13.76 17.79
N GLY A 350 -21.00 -12.96 18.65
CA GLY A 350 -21.85 -13.46 19.74
C GLY A 350 -21.16 -14.39 20.75
N GLY A 351 -19.83 -14.31 20.89
CA GLY A 351 -19.02 -15.17 21.76
C GLY A 351 -18.43 -16.43 21.10
N ASN A 352 -18.83 -16.72 19.85
CA ASN A 352 -18.26 -17.79 19.03
C ASN A 352 -17.24 -17.23 18.03
N LYS A 353 -16.21 -18.01 17.71
CA LYS A 353 -15.32 -17.74 16.56
C LYS A 353 -15.75 -18.63 15.39
N THR A 354 -16.37 -18.06 14.37
CA THR A 354 -16.90 -18.80 13.21
C THR A 354 -16.08 -18.51 11.96
N PHE A 355 -15.71 -19.58 11.26
CA PHE A 355 -15.00 -19.53 9.99
C PHE A 355 -15.70 -20.39 8.93
N PHE A 356 -15.52 -20.04 7.66
CA PHE A 356 -16.11 -20.71 6.52
C PHE A 356 -15.02 -21.24 5.61
N ALA A 357 -15.13 -22.52 5.25
CA ALA A 357 -14.26 -23.19 4.31
C ALA A 357 -14.87 -23.08 2.90
N HIS A 358 -14.29 -22.22 2.08
CA HIS A 358 -14.62 -22.11 0.67
C HIS A 358 -13.81 -23.12 -0.12
N THR A 359 -14.50 -24.08 -0.75
CA THR A 359 -13.84 -25.24 -1.35
C THR A 359 -13.73 -25.10 -2.87
N ALA A 360 -12.59 -25.49 -3.43
CA ALA A 360 -12.43 -25.74 -4.85
C ALA A 360 -12.00 -27.18 -5.11
N GLY A 361 -12.50 -27.74 -6.22
CA GLY A 361 -12.30 -29.14 -6.60
C GLY A 361 -13.27 -30.09 -5.91
N GLY A 362 -13.92 -30.97 -6.70
CA GLY A 362 -14.93 -31.93 -6.24
C GLY A 362 -14.38 -33.28 -5.79
N SER A 363 -13.13 -33.34 -5.31
CA SER A 363 -12.39 -34.59 -5.07
C SER A 363 -12.60 -35.18 -3.66
N SER A 364 -12.10 -36.40 -3.46
CA SER A 364 -11.93 -37.02 -2.12
C SER A 364 -11.02 -36.21 -1.21
N THR A 365 -10.02 -35.53 -1.78
CA THR A 365 -9.03 -34.70 -1.07
C THR A 365 -9.69 -33.50 -0.40
N THR A 366 -10.65 -32.85 -1.06
CA THR A 366 -11.41 -31.75 -0.45
C THR A 366 -12.22 -32.22 0.75
N LYS A 367 -12.80 -33.42 0.69
CA LYS A 367 -13.51 -34.03 1.83
C LYS A 367 -12.55 -34.36 2.97
N GLU A 368 -11.34 -34.83 2.67
CA GLU A 368 -10.28 -35.05 3.66
C GLU A 368 -9.93 -33.75 4.40
N MET A 369 -9.73 -32.65 3.68
CA MET A 369 -9.47 -31.32 4.27
C MET A 369 -10.62 -30.83 5.15
N LEU A 370 -11.88 -30.96 4.69
CA LEU A 370 -13.05 -30.59 5.49
C LEU A 370 -13.20 -31.45 6.76
N ASN A 371 -12.96 -32.75 6.65
CA ASN A 371 -13.00 -33.66 7.80
C ASN A 371 -11.90 -33.32 8.81
N ALA A 372 -10.69 -32.97 8.33
CA ALA A 372 -9.60 -32.54 9.20
C ALA A 372 -9.92 -31.22 9.91
N LEU A 373 -10.54 -30.24 9.22
CA LEU A 373 -11.02 -29.00 9.82
C LEU A 373 -12.07 -29.27 10.91
N LYS A 374 -13.01 -30.19 10.66
CA LYS A 374 -14.01 -30.59 11.66
C LYS A 374 -13.38 -31.28 12.86
N HIS A 375 -12.45 -32.19 12.64
CA HIS A 375 -11.73 -32.84 13.73
C HIS A 375 -10.88 -31.83 14.54
N ALA A 376 -10.25 -30.86 13.88
CA ALA A 376 -9.55 -29.76 14.56
C ALA A 376 -10.52 -28.90 15.38
N GLN A 377 -11.70 -28.58 14.86
CA GLN A 377 -12.77 -27.87 15.57
C GLN A 377 -13.19 -28.63 16.84
N ASP A 378 -13.44 -29.93 16.75
CA ASP A 378 -13.86 -30.75 17.90
C ASP A 378 -12.77 -30.78 19.00
N SER A 379 -11.49 -30.77 18.60
CA SER A 379 -10.38 -30.65 19.56
C SER A 379 -10.29 -29.27 20.25
N LEU A 380 -10.99 -28.27 19.70
CA LEU A 380 -11.01 -26.87 20.15
C LEU A 380 -12.37 -26.48 20.75
N GLU A 381 -13.25 -27.45 21.06
CA GLU A 381 -14.61 -27.20 21.56
C GLU A 381 -14.63 -26.25 22.78
N SER A 382 -13.66 -26.39 23.68
CA SER A 382 -13.50 -25.52 24.85
C SER A 382 -13.18 -24.05 24.52
N LYS A 383 -12.82 -23.74 23.27
CA LYS A 383 -12.47 -22.39 22.78
C LYS A 383 -13.58 -21.74 21.94
N ASN A 384 -14.76 -22.36 21.82
CA ASN A 384 -15.91 -21.89 21.01
C ASN A 384 -15.54 -21.61 19.54
N VAL A 385 -14.72 -22.47 18.94
CA VAL A 385 -14.35 -22.37 17.53
C VAL A 385 -15.34 -23.19 16.70
N MET A 386 -15.87 -22.59 15.64
CA MET A 386 -16.80 -23.22 14.70
C MET A 386 -16.26 -23.05 13.29
N VAL A 387 -16.28 -24.13 12.52
CA VAL A 387 -16.00 -24.09 11.08
C VAL A 387 -17.21 -24.62 10.32
N ALA A 388 -17.61 -23.97 9.25
CA ALA A 388 -18.68 -24.45 8.36
C ALA A 388 -18.17 -24.52 6.92
N THR A 389 -18.77 -25.36 6.09
CA THR A 389 -18.56 -25.25 4.64
C THR A 389 -19.34 -24.04 4.15
N ALA A 390 -18.71 -23.23 3.30
CA ALA A 390 -19.35 -22.05 2.73
C ALA A 390 -20.57 -22.43 1.88
N SER A 391 -21.55 -21.53 1.84
CA SER A 391 -22.81 -21.70 1.14
C SER A 391 -22.60 -21.86 -0.36
N THR A 392 -23.32 -22.80 -0.96
CA THR A 392 -23.33 -23.01 -2.42
C THR A 392 -24.02 -21.89 -3.20
N THR A 393 -24.55 -20.86 -2.52
CA THR A 393 -25.07 -19.65 -3.17
C THR A 393 -23.97 -18.73 -3.69
N ASN A 394 -22.76 -18.84 -3.15
CA ASN A 394 -21.58 -18.17 -3.67
C ASN A 394 -20.97 -19.04 -4.81
N PRO A 395 -20.12 -18.47 -5.69
CA PRO A 395 -19.60 -19.18 -6.84
C PRO A 395 -18.44 -20.14 -6.54
N GLY A 396 -18.13 -20.39 -5.26
CA GLY A 396 -17.05 -21.25 -4.80
C GLY A 396 -16.02 -20.48 -3.98
N VAL A 397 -14.81 -20.33 -4.52
CA VAL A 397 -13.71 -19.63 -3.84
C VAL A 397 -13.79 -18.12 -4.04
N PRO A 398 -13.57 -17.32 -2.98
CA PRO A 398 -13.45 -15.87 -3.09
C PRO A 398 -12.14 -15.48 -3.80
N PRO A 399 -11.97 -14.19 -4.20
CA PRO A 399 -10.71 -13.67 -4.71
C PRO A 399 -9.57 -14.02 -3.75
N SER A 400 -8.63 -14.82 -4.23
CA SER A 400 -7.61 -15.48 -3.41
C SER A 400 -6.51 -16.05 -4.30
N SER A 401 -5.32 -16.23 -3.73
CA SER A 401 -4.16 -16.81 -4.43
C SER A 401 -4.51 -18.16 -5.07
N LEU A 402 -5.41 -18.94 -4.44
CA LEU A 402 -5.93 -20.22 -4.92
C LEU A 402 -6.57 -20.11 -6.32
N MET A 403 -7.09 -18.95 -6.72
CA MET A 403 -7.57 -18.73 -8.09
C MET A 403 -6.44 -18.95 -9.12
N ALA A 404 -5.22 -18.48 -8.85
CA ALA A 404 -4.09 -18.69 -9.76
C ALA A 404 -3.76 -20.17 -9.92
N PHE A 405 -3.79 -20.94 -8.82
CA PHE A 405 -3.58 -22.40 -8.85
C PHE A 405 -4.68 -23.12 -9.63
N LEU A 406 -5.95 -22.75 -9.43
CA LEU A 406 -7.09 -23.35 -10.14
C LEU A 406 -7.08 -23.03 -11.63
N ARG A 407 -6.65 -21.82 -12.01
CA ARG A 407 -6.48 -21.41 -13.41
C ARG A 407 -5.34 -22.15 -14.09
N LYS A 408 -4.24 -22.42 -13.36
CA LYS A 408 -3.13 -23.24 -13.86
C LYS A 408 -3.51 -24.71 -13.98
N ASN A 409 -4.19 -25.25 -12.97
CA ASN A 409 -4.64 -26.63 -12.91
C ASN A 409 -6.02 -26.70 -12.21
N SER A 410 -7.07 -26.93 -13.00
CA SER A 410 -8.44 -27.04 -12.50
C SER A 410 -8.70 -28.26 -11.60
N SER A 411 -7.77 -29.22 -11.55
CA SER A 411 -7.84 -30.38 -10.65
C SER A 411 -7.22 -30.11 -9.28
N THR A 412 -6.65 -28.91 -9.06
CA THR A 412 -6.13 -28.51 -7.74
C THR A 412 -7.23 -28.60 -6.70
N SER A 413 -6.98 -29.37 -5.63
CA SER A 413 -7.88 -29.45 -4.48
C SER A 413 -7.44 -28.43 -3.46
N GLY A 414 -8.33 -27.53 -3.08
CA GLY A 414 -7.98 -26.49 -2.11
C GLY A 414 -9.15 -25.90 -1.35
N ILE A 415 -8.82 -25.25 -0.25
CA ILE A 415 -9.76 -24.53 0.61
C ILE A 415 -9.21 -23.14 0.90
N VAL A 416 -10.08 -22.13 0.85
CA VAL A 416 -9.82 -20.81 1.45
C VAL A 416 -10.61 -20.72 2.74
N LEU A 417 -9.93 -20.47 3.85
CA LEU A 417 -10.57 -20.25 5.15
C LEU A 417 -10.82 -18.75 5.34
N GLU A 418 -12.08 -18.37 5.51
CA GLU A 418 -12.54 -16.98 5.64
C GLU A 418 -13.45 -16.81 6.88
N ASP A 419 -13.71 -15.57 7.28
CA ASP A 419 -14.66 -15.21 8.33
C ASP A 419 -16.09 -14.92 7.82
N PHE A 420 -16.31 -15.05 6.51
CA PHE A 420 -17.59 -14.80 5.87
C PHE A 420 -18.10 -15.99 5.06
N ASP A 421 -19.41 -16.10 4.91
CA ASP A 421 -20.06 -17.19 4.16
C ASP A 421 -20.26 -16.86 2.68
N THR A 422 -20.86 -15.70 2.39
CA THR A 422 -21.27 -15.35 1.02
C THR A 422 -20.59 -14.09 0.48
N ALA A 423 -20.32 -13.09 1.31
CA ALA A 423 -19.71 -11.84 0.89
C ALA A 423 -18.87 -11.27 2.04
N PHE A 424 -17.88 -10.44 1.73
CA PHE A 424 -16.90 -9.96 2.70
C PHE A 424 -17.55 -9.40 3.97
N ALA A 425 -17.11 -9.91 5.12
CA ALA A 425 -17.42 -9.31 6.41
C ALA A 425 -16.74 -7.94 6.54
N ASN A 426 -15.55 -7.79 5.94
CA ASN A 426 -14.78 -6.56 5.90
C ASN A 426 -15.54 -5.43 5.18
N LYS A 427 -15.84 -4.34 5.90
CA LYS A 427 -16.49 -3.14 5.35
C LYS A 427 -15.51 -2.08 4.84
N PHE A 428 -14.22 -2.39 4.88
CA PHE A 428 -13.13 -1.48 4.52
C PHE A 428 -12.13 -2.15 3.58
N TYR A 429 -12.53 -3.16 2.82
CA TYR A 429 -11.65 -3.89 1.90
C TYR A 429 -10.88 -2.92 0.97
N HIS A 430 -9.55 -3.02 0.98
CA HIS A 430 -8.62 -2.11 0.28
C HIS A 430 -8.83 -0.62 0.55
N SER A 431 -9.17 -0.28 1.79
CA SER A 431 -9.33 1.09 2.26
C SER A 431 -8.29 1.43 3.31
N HIS A 432 -7.95 2.71 3.41
CA HIS A 432 -7.14 3.25 4.50
C HIS A 432 -7.78 3.10 5.89
N LEU A 433 -9.07 2.78 5.94
CA LEU A 433 -9.84 2.51 7.17
C LEU A 433 -9.75 1.04 7.64
N ASP A 434 -9.11 0.15 6.86
CA ASP A 434 -8.86 -1.23 7.28
C ASP A 434 -7.64 -1.29 8.22
N ASP A 435 -7.83 -0.78 9.43
CA ASP A 435 -6.82 -0.68 10.48
C ASP A 435 -7.01 -1.72 11.60
N MET A 436 -6.11 -1.71 12.59
CA MET A 436 -6.11 -2.63 13.72
C MET A 436 -7.45 -2.68 14.48
N SER A 437 -8.25 -1.62 14.46
CA SER A 437 -9.56 -1.59 15.13
C SER A 437 -10.64 -2.39 14.39
N ASN A 438 -10.40 -2.76 13.12
CA ASN A 438 -11.32 -3.53 12.30
C ASN A 438 -11.29 -5.04 12.61
N VAL A 439 -10.27 -5.52 13.33
CA VAL A 439 -9.98 -6.94 13.56
C VAL A 439 -9.98 -7.32 15.05
N ASN A 440 -10.10 -8.62 15.34
CA ASN A 440 -10.07 -9.17 16.68
C ASN A 440 -8.97 -10.22 16.84
N SER A 441 -8.06 -10.00 17.78
CA SER A 441 -6.95 -10.91 18.06
C SER A 441 -7.40 -12.33 18.46
N SER A 442 -8.51 -12.46 19.19
CA SER A 442 -9.05 -13.76 19.58
C SER A 442 -9.54 -14.57 18.38
N ALA A 443 -10.03 -13.91 17.33
CA ALA A 443 -10.39 -14.56 16.07
C ALA A 443 -9.14 -15.06 15.34
N ILE A 444 -8.10 -14.23 15.23
CA ILE A 444 -6.81 -14.59 14.62
C ILE A 444 -6.15 -15.78 15.35
N VAL A 445 -6.11 -15.77 16.69
CA VAL A 445 -5.61 -16.90 17.51
C VAL A 445 -6.42 -18.17 17.25
N ALA A 446 -7.75 -18.06 17.13
CA ALA A 446 -8.62 -19.19 16.86
C ALA A 446 -8.39 -19.78 15.47
N ALA A 447 -8.25 -18.94 14.45
CA ALA A 447 -7.93 -19.36 13.08
C ALA A 447 -6.56 -20.05 13.00
N ALA A 448 -5.53 -19.45 13.61
CA ALA A 448 -4.20 -20.06 13.70
C ALA A 448 -4.24 -21.44 14.40
N SER A 449 -4.98 -21.55 15.50
CA SER A 449 -5.13 -22.81 16.24
C SER A 449 -5.85 -23.88 15.42
N LEU A 450 -6.89 -23.49 14.69
CA LEU A 450 -7.66 -24.36 13.81
C LEU A 450 -6.78 -24.88 12.67
N ILE A 451 -6.03 -23.98 12.01
CA ILE A 451 -5.15 -24.33 10.90
C ILE A 451 -4.00 -25.24 11.37
N ALA A 452 -3.27 -24.87 12.42
CA ALA A 452 -2.15 -25.67 12.92
C ALA A 452 -2.56 -27.12 13.21
N ARG A 453 -3.70 -27.32 13.89
CA ARG A 453 -4.23 -28.66 14.19
C ARG A 453 -4.73 -29.37 12.94
N THR A 454 -5.38 -28.67 12.01
CA THR A 454 -5.82 -29.25 10.73
C THR A 454 -4.63 -29.79 9.93
N LEU A 455 -3.54 -29.03 9.84
CA LEU A 455 -2.32 -29.44 9.13
C LEU A 455 -1.72 -30.70 9.75
N TYR A 456 -1.60 -30.72 11.08
CA TYR A 456 -1.08 -31.90 11.80
C TYR A 456 -1.96 -33.14 11.59
N ILE A 457 -3.28 -32.99 11.60
CA ILE A 457 -4.23 -34.08 11.33
C ILE A 457 -4.05 -34.63 9.91
N LEU A 458 -3.97 -33.74 8.91
CA LEU A 458 -3.79 -34.12 7.51
C LEU A 458 -2.47 -34.87 7.26
N ALA A 459 -1.40 -34.46 7.92
CA ALA A 459 -0.08 -35.07 7.72
C ALA A 459 0.17 -36.33 8.56
N SER A 460 -0.69 -36.64 9.53
CA SER A 460 -0.55 -37.80 10.43
C SER A 460 -1.12 -39.11 9.87
N GLY A 461 -1.83 -39.07 8.73
CA GLY A 461 -2.16 -40.25 7.92
C GLY A 461 -3.02 -41.31 8.61
N SER A 462 -4.13 -40.94 9.25
CA SER A 462 -5.14 -41.83 9.88
C SER A 462 -4.70 -42.68 11.08
N LYS A 463 -3.47 -42.51 11.59
CA LYS A 463 -3.08 -43.07 12.90
C LYS A 463 -3.96 -42.43 13.99
N ASN A 464 -4.36 -43.20 15.00
CA ASN A 464 -5.12 -42.70 16.15
C ASN A 464 -4.38 -41.52 16.80
N LEU A 465 -4.75 -40.30 16.42
CA LEU A 465 -4.22 -39.07 16.96
C LEU A 465 -4.62 -39.00 18.43
N SER A 466 -3.65 -38.99 19.33
CA SER A 466 -3.98 -38.78 20.74
C SER A 466 -4.47 -37.34 20.93
N SER A 467 -5.53 -37.17 21.71
CA SER A 467 -6.02 -35.85 22.11
C SER A 467 -4.92 -35.02 22.80
N SER A 468 -3.93 -35.68 23.41
CA SER A 468 -2.74 -35.05 23.98
C SER A 468 -1.82 -34.40 22.94
N ALA A 469 -1.62 -35.00 21.76
CA ALA A 469 -0.78 -34.44 20.70
C ALA A 469 -1.41 -33.16 20.12
N LEU A 470 -2.72 -33.18 19.86
CA LEU A 470 -3.45 -31.99 19.40
C LEU A 470 -3.49 -30.89 20.48
N SER A 471 -3.54 -31.26 21.76
CA SER A 471 -3.52 -30.30 22.87
C SER A 471 -2.16 -29.64 23.06
N ALA A 472 -1.07 -30.31 22.67
CA ALA A 472 0.29 -29.74 22.68
C ALA A 472 0.46 -28.63 21.61
N ILE A 473 -0.32 -28.69 20.52
CA ILE A 473 -0.38 -27.62 19.51
C ILE A 473 -1.23 -26.48 20.08
N ASN A 474 -0.55 -25.51 20.70
CA ASN A 474 -1.16 -24.33 21.29
C ASN A 474 -0.51 -23.04 20.79
N VAL A 475 -1.31 -22.23 20.10
CA VAL A 475 -0.90 -20.92 19.58
C VAL A 475 -0.65 -19.94 20.72
N ASN A 476 0.47 -19.22 20.62
CA ASN A 476 0.83 -18.15 21.54
C ASN A 476 0.02 -16.87 21.25
N ALA A 477 -0.97 -16.58 22.08
CA ALA A 477 -1.81 -15.39 21.92
C ALA A 477 -1.02 -14.08 22.07
N SER A 478 -0.01 -14.03 22.94
CA SER A 478 0.82 -12.85 23.11
C SER A 478 1.64 -12.53 21.86
N LEU A 479 2.12 -13.56 21.15
CA LEU A 479 2.82 -13.39 19.87
C LEU A 479 1.89 -12.80 18.81
N VAL A 480 0.63 -13.25 18.76
CA VAL A 480 -0.37 -12.71 17.83
C VAL A 480 -0.64 -11.23 18.10
N GLU A 481 -0.83 -10.85 19.37
CA GLU A 481 -1.04 -9.44 19.76
C GLU A 481 0.19 -8.57 19.44
N GLU A 482 1.40 -9.09 19.67
CA GLU A 482 2.63 -8.39 19.33
C GLU A 482 2.76 -8.20 17.82
N MET A 483 2.52 -9.25 17.01
CA MET A 483 2.49 -9.16 15.55
C MET A 483 1.46 -8.16 15.04
N MET A 484 0.25 -8.12 15.64
CA MET A 484 -0.77 -7.13 15.31
C MET A 484 -0.26 -5.71 15.61
N GLY A 485 0.36 -5.49 16.77
CA GLY A 485 0.95 -4.19 17.11
C GLY A 485 2.08 -3.77 16.15
N CYS A 486 2.91 -4.72 15.70
CA CYS A 486 4.02 -4.45 14.79
C CYS A 486 3.57 -4.18 13.35
N LEU A 487 2.60 -4.96 12.86
CA LEU A 487 2.19 -4.95 11.46
C LEU A 487 0.97 -4.06 11.20
N LEU A 488 0.17 -3.67 12.19
CA LEU A 488 -1.07 -2.90 11.97
C LEU A 488 -1.10 -1.53 12.64
N ASN A 489 0.02 -1.09 13.20
CA ASN A 489 0.15 0.21 13.85
C ASN A 489 1.44 0.91 13.41
N CYS A 490 1.48 2.25 13.49
CA CYS A 490 2.68 3.02 13.19
C CYS A 490 3.59 3.24 14.42
N ASP A 491 3.05 3.13 15.63
CA ASP A 491 3.75 3.40 16.89
C ASP A 491 3.50 2.26 17.91
N PRO A 492 4.49 1.38 18.20
CA PRO A 492 5.85 1.42 17.65
C PRO A 492 5.98 0.88 16.22
N GLY A 493 4.95 0.19 15.69
CA GLY A 493 4.96 -0.44 14.37
C GLY A 493 6.14 -1.38 14.16
N LEU A 494 6.83 -1.30 13.03
CA LEU A 494 8.00 -2.13 12.72
C LEU A 494 9.20 -1.87 13.66
N THR A 495 9.15 -0.85 14.51
CA THR A 495 10.16 -0.64 15.56
C THR A 495 9.83 -1.35 16.88
N CYS A 496 8.80 -2.19 16.91
CA CYS A 496 8.52 -3.08 18.02
C CYS A 496 9.68 -4.06 18.31
N GLU A 497 9.70 -4.66 19.49
CA GLU A 497 10.76 -5.58 19.91
C GLU A 497 10.85 -6.83 19.02
N LEU A 498 9.72 -7.46 18.70
CA LEU A 498 9.67 -8.61 17.79
C LEU A 498 10.40 -8.34 16.46
N VAL A 499 10.07 -7.26 15.74
CA VAL A 499 10.65 -6.98 14.43
C VAL A 499 12.12 -6.60 14.54
N LYS A 500 12.50 -5.80 15.56
CA LYS A 500 13.90 -5.42 15.82
C LYS A 500 14.81 -6.62 16.15
N ASN A 501 14.25 -7.73 16.63
CA ASN A 501 15.00 -8.96 16.86
C ASN A 501 15.38 -9.69 15.56
N TYR A 502 14.80 -9.30 14.41
CA TYR A 502 15.05 -9.94 13.12
C TYR A 502 15.68 -9.01 12.09
N ILE A 503 15.23 -7.76 12.00
CA ILE A 503 15.65 -6.83 10.96
C ILE A 503 15.97 -5.44 11.51
N SER A 504 16.69 -4.65 10.70
CA SER A 504 16.78 -3.20 10.86
C SER A 504 15.74 -2.54 9.93
N PRO A 505 14.58 -2.10 10.46
CA PRO A 505 13.53 -1.49 9.64
C PRO A 505 13.96 -0.10 9.15
N THR A 506 13.53 0.25 7.93
CA THR A 506 13.76 1.56 7.30
C THR A 506 12.71 2.58 7.71
N ALA A 507 11.51 2.13 8.08
CA ALA A 507 10.41 2.98 8.55
C ALA A 507 9.73 2.39 9.79
N SER A 508 9.12 3.26 10.60
CA SER A 508 8.34 2.81 11.77
C SER A 508 6.96 2.29 11.38
N CYS A 509 6.28 2.98 10.47
CA CYS A 509 4.96 2.55 10.05
C CYS A 509 5.05 1.47 8.96
N PRO A 510 4.39 0.32 9.14
CA PRO A 510 4.36 -0.71 8.12
C PRO A 510 3.54 -0.25 6.90
N SER A 511 4.02 -0.61 5.72
CA SER A 511 3.28 -0.43 4.47
C SER A 511 3.17 -1.77 3.78
N HIS A 512 1.93 -2.21 3.56
CA HIS A 512 1.60 -3.46 2.87
C HIS A 512 1.27 -3.19 1.40
N TYR A 513 1.63 -2.02 0.88
CA TYR A 513 1.62 -1.81 -0.55
C TYR A 513 2.74 -2.65 -1.19
N VAL A 514 2.42 -3.32 -2.30
CA VAL A 514 3.36 -4.20 -3.01
C VAL A 514 4.69 -3.50 -3.36
N GLY A 515 4.65 -2.21 -3.67
CA GLY A 515 5.82 -1.45 -4.09
C GLY A 515 6.18 -1.67 -5.56
N VAL A 516 7.43 -1.34 -5.90
CA VAL A 516 7.98 -1.48 -7.25
C VAL A 516 9.20 -2.37 -7.24
N VAL A 517 9.43 -3.08 -8.34
CA VAL A 517 10.63 -3.89 -8.51
C VAL A 517 11.81 -3.02 -8.94
N ILE A 518 12.82 -2.96 -8.08
CA ILE A 518 14.03 -2.18 -8.31
C ILE A 518 15.18 -3.12 -8.69
N GLY A 519 15.80 -2.88 -9.84
CA GLY A 519 16.91 -3.67 -10.34
C GLY A 519 16.50 -5.03 -10.92
N GLU A 520 17.47 -5.93 -11.07
CA GLU A 520 17.28 -7.26 -11.62
C GLU A 520 16.64 -8.20 -10.57
N PRO A 521 15.48 -8.82 -10.86
CA PRO A 521 14.87 -9.80 -9.97
C PRO A 521 15.74 -11.05 -9.83
N SER A 522 15.89 -11.56 -8.60
CA SER A 522 16.69 -12.75 -8.32
C SER A 522 16.19 -13.50 -7.09
N SER A 523 16.65 -14.74 -6.89
CA SER A 523 16.38 -15.54 -5.70
C SER A 523 17.14 -15.05 -4.45
N THR A 524 18.19 -14.24 -4.65
CA THR A 524 19.02 -13.64 -3.60
C THR A 524 19.09 -12.12 -3.82
N PRO A 525 17.97 -11.40 -3.58
CA PRO A 525 17.89 -9.98 -3.86
C PRO A 525 18.81 -9.15 -2.95
N TYR A 526 19.19 -7.97 -3.43
CA TYR A 526 19.77 -6.96 -2.56
C TYR A 526 18.70 -6.50 -1.55
N LEU A 527 18.97 -6.69 -0.25
CA LEU A 527 17.98 -6.46 0.81
C LEU A 527 17.45 -5.02 0.86
N GLY A 528 18.22 -4.02 0.40
CA GLY A 528 17.75 -2.65 0.30
C GLY A 528 16.64 -2.43 -0.73
N TYR A 529 16.36 -3.40 -1.60
CA TYR A 529 15.23 -3.40 -2.54
C TYR A 529 14.06 -4.26 -2.08
N VAL A 530 14.17 -4.91 -0.91
CA VAL A 530 13.12 -5.78 -0.36
C VAL A 530 12.39 -5.04 0.75
N ASN A 531 11.06 -5.02 0.68
CA ASN A 531 10.20 -4.41 1.69
C ASN A 531 10.46 -5.00 3.09
N ASP A 532 10.48 -4.14 4.11
CA ASP A 532 10.72 -4.51 5.52
C ASP A 532 9.82 -5.66 6.00
N VAL A 533 8.54 -5.69 5.59
CA VAL A 533 7.59 -6.76 5.92
C VAL A 533 8.04 -8.10 5.33
N SER A 534 8.43 -8.13 4.05
CA SER A 534 9.00 -9.34 3.42
C SER A 534 10.29 -9.79 4.10
N ARG A 535 11.18 -8.84 4.49
CA ARG A 535 12.42 -9.15 5.21
C ARG A 535 12.18 -9.74 6.59
N PHE A 536 11.20 -9.19 7.32
CA PHE A 536 10.76 -9.71 8.61
C PHE A 536 10.18 -11.12 8.47
N ILE A 537 9.25 -11.33 7.54
CA ILE A 537 8.60 -12.64 7.31
C ILE A 537 9.62 -13.69 6.92
N TRP A 538 10.57 -13.36 6.05
CA TRP A 538 11.67 -14.26 5.66
C TRP A 538 12.49 -14.70 6.88
N ASN A 539 12.92 -13.75 7.71
CA ASN A 539 13.71 -14.07 8.90
C ASN A 539 12.89 -14.85 9.95
N PHE A 540 11.62 -14.47 10.15
CA PHE A 540 10.73 -15.13 11.10
C PHE A 540 10.46 -16.59 10.68
N LEU A 541 10.09 -16.83 9.41
CA LEU A 541 9.86 -18.17 8.90
C LEU A 541 11.14 -18.99 8.97
N ALA A 542 12.29 -18.44 8.57
CA ALA A 542 13.57 -19.14 8.63
C ALA A 542 13.94 -19.57 10.05
N ASP A 543 13.74 -18.71 11.04
CA ASP A 543 13.98 -19.03 12.45
C ASP A 543 13.07 -20.16 12.93
N ARG A 544 11.75 -20.06 12.66
CA ARG A 544 10.75 -21.01 13.16
C ARG A 544 10.76 -22.36 12.44
N THR A 545 11.14 -22.41 11.17
CA THR A 545 11.14 -23.68 10.43
C THR A 545 12.52 -24.35 10.40
N SER A 546 13.56 -23.70 10.93
CA SER A 546 14.92 -24.25 10.89
C SER A 546 15.15 -25.39 11.87
N ILE A 547 16.19 -26.18 11.60
CA ILE A 547 16.79 -27.09 12.57
C ILE A 547 17.97 -26.36 13.22
N PRO A 548 17.97 -26.11 14.55
CA PRO A 548 19.09 -25.51 15.24
C PRO A 548 20.34 -26.40 15.13
N MET A 549 21.50 -25.80 14.85
CA MET A 549 22.77 -26.53 14.87
C MET A 549 23.30 -26.61 16.31
N ASP A 550 23.77 -27.80 16.73
CA ASP A 550 24.28 -28.07 18.10
C ASP A 550 25.57 -27.30 18.50
N ASN A 551 25.95 -26.25 17.76
CA ASN A 551 27.03 -25.32 18.08
C ASN A 551 26.75 -23.92 17.46
N ALA A 552 25.58 -23.35 17.76
CA ALA A 552 24.98 -22.13 17.19
C ALA A 552 25.74 -20.79 17.42
N THR A 553 27.08 -20.80 17.51
CA THR A 553 27.94 -19.61 17.59
C THR A 553 28.65 -19.28 16.27
N TYR A 554 28.24 -19.87 15.15
CA TYR A 554 28.78 -19.51 13.84
C TYR A 554 28.17 -18.17 13.39
N ASP A 555 28.94 -17.12 13.64
CA ASP A 555 28.78 -15.77 13.12
C ASP A 555 28.80 -15.83 11.58
N CYS A 556 27.77 -15.29 10.92
CA CYS A 556 27.65 -15.26 9.47
C CYS A 556 28.77 -14.47 8.79
N SER A 557 29.51 -13.64 9.51
CA SER A 557 30.66 -12.90 8.98
C SER A 557 31.75 -13.79 8.39
N LYS A 558 31.78 -15.09 8.75
CA LYS A 558 32.71 -16.09 8.18
C LYS A 558 32.10 -16.93 7.05
N GLY A 559 30.84 -16.66 6.69
CA GLY A 559 30.03 -17.48 5.79
C GLY A 559 29.49 -18.74 6.48
N CYS A 560 28.25 -19.11 6.14
CA CYS A 560 27.68 -20.40 6.56
C CYS A 560 28.33 -21.54 5.74
N SER A 561 28.62 -22.66 6.39
CA SER A 561 29.56 -23.68 5.89
C SER A 561 28.95 -24.61 4.85
N ASN A 562 27.65 -24.91 4.93
CA ASN A 562 26.95 -25.80 4.00
C ASN A 562 26.03 -25.06 3.03
N LYS A 563 25.75 -25.67 1.87
CA LYS A 563 24.86 -25.12 0.83
C LYS A 563 23.41 -24.91 1.27
N ASP A 564 22.97 -25.62 2.30
CA ASP A 564 21.60 -25.56 2.84
C ASP A 564 21.50 -24.69 4.11
N GLU A 565 22.59 -24.00 4.48
CA GLU A 565 22.59 -23.08 5.61
C GLU A 565 22.25 -21.65 5.15
N LEU A 566 21.37 -21.00 5.92
CA LEU A 566 20.96 -19.62 5.73
C LEU A 566 21.43 -18.78 6.91
N CYS A 567 21.86 -17.54 6.61
CA CYS A 567 22.13 -16.56 7.64
C CYS A 567 20.86 -15.76 7.98
N ILE A 568 20.39 -15.87 9.22
CA ILE A 568 19.26 -15.10 9.72
C ILE A 568 19.71 -14.01 10.70
N LYS A 569 18.87 -13.00 10.93
CA LYS A 569 19.08 -11.93 11.94
C LYS A 569 20.34 -11.07 11.71
N ALA A 570 20.97 -11.15 10.54
CA ALA A 570 22.23 -10.47 10.22
C ALA A 570 22.15 -8.94 10.37
N GLU A 571 21.00 -8.37 10.07
CA GLU A 571 20.78 -6.91 10.06
C GLU A 571 20.75 -6.29 11.46
N THR A 572 20.59 -7.08 12.51
CA THR A 572 20.43 -6.59 13.89
C THR A 572 21.75 -6.20 14.55
N ASN A 573 22.82 -6.97 14.29
CA ASN A 573 24.11 -6.83 14.94
C ASN A 573 25.32 -7.01 13.99
N GLY A 574 25.07 -7.20 12.69
CA GLY A 574 26.09 -7.45 11.67
C GLY A 574 26.74 -8.84 11.72
N LYS A 575 26.29 -9.71 12.65
CA LYS A 575 26.84 -11.05 12.86
C LYS A 575 25.89 -12.14 12.37
N GLY A 576 24.60 -12.04 12.71
CA GLY A 576 23.60 -13.06 12.36
C GLY A 576 23.87 -14.44 12.96
N VAL A 577 23.03 -15.41 12.59
CA VAL A 577 23.13 -16.82 13.01
C VAL A 577 22.90 -17.73 11.81
N CYS A 578 23.79 -18.72 11.60
CA CYS A 578 23.59 -19.75 10.59
C CYS A 578 22.60 -20.81 11.07
N VAL A 579 21.59 -21.09 10.25
CA VAL A 579 20.56 -22.12 10.51
C VAL A 579 20.32 -22.96 9.27
N ILE A 580 19.90 -24.22 9.44
CA ILE A 580 19.49 -25.07 8.32
C ILE A 580 18.02 -24.79 8.03
N SER A 581 17.73 -24.14 6.90
CA SER A 581 16.37 -23.79 6.50
C SER A 581 16.25 -23.72 4.98
N THR A 582 15.03 -23.95 4.48
CA THR A 582 14.66 -23.85 3.06
C THR A 582 13.99 -22.52 2.72
N THR A 583 14.03 -21.54 3.63
CA THR A 583 13.35 -20.26 3.40
C THR A 583 13.97 -19.51 2.22
N ARG A 584 13.14 -19.13 1.24
CA ARG A 584 13.60 -18.43 0.03
C ARG A 584 12.71 -17.25 -0.30
N TYR A 585 13.31 -16.27 -0.95
CA TYR A 585 12.57 -15.24 -1.67
C TYR A 585 12.16 -15.75 -3.04
N VAL A 586 10.97 -15.33 -3.47
CA VAL A 586 10.48 -15.52 -4.84
C VAL A 586 10.09 -14.14 -5.36
N PRO A 587 10.66 -13.66 -6.47
CA PRO A 587 10.27 -12.38 -7.01
C PRO A 587 8.79 -12.41 -7.40
N ALA A 588 8.09 -11.31 -7.17
CA ALA A 588 6.67 -11.16 -7.43
C ALA A 588 6.46 -9.98 -8.38
N TYR A 589 6.22 -10.27 -9.65
CA TYR A 589 5.95 -9.29 -10.70
C TYR A 589 5.26 -9.99 -11.87
N SER A 590 4.72 -9.21 -12.82
CA SER A 590 3.97 -9.76 -13.94
C SER A 590 4.76 -10.84 -14.70
N THR A 591 4.11 -11.97 -15.00
CA THR A 591 4.70 -13.06 -15.78
C THR A 591 4.96 -12.66 -17.24
N ARG A 592 4.37 -11.54 -17.69
CA ARG A 592 4.61 -10.93 -18.99
C ARG A 592 5.75 -9.92 -19.00
N LEU A 593 6.50 -9.78 -17.92
CA LEU A 593 7.68 -8.93 -17.90
C LEU A 593 8.96 -9.76 -17.91
N LYS A 594 9.97 -9.22 -18.58
CA LYS A 594 11.33 -9.76 -18.59
C LYS A 594 12.32 -8.61 -18.38
N PHE A 595 13.27 -8.80 -17.49
CA PHE A 595 14.38 -7.88 -17.31
C PHE A 595 15.57 -8.37 -18.13
N GLU A 596 16.02 -7.56 -19.09
CA GLU A 596 17.17 -7.88 -19.94
C GLU A 596 17.98 -6.61 -20.21
N SER A 597 19.31 -6.72 -20.10
CA SER A 597 20.24 -5.62 -20.42
C SER A 597 19.91 -4.30 -19.70
N GLY A 598 19.43 -4.38 -18.46
CA GLY A 598 19.09 -3.20 -17.65
C GLY A 598 17.71 -2.59 -17.94
N MET A 599 16.89 -3.21 -18.79
CA MET A 599 15.57 -2.70 -19.17
C MET A 599 14.47 -3.74 -18.98
N TRP A 600 13.25 -3.25 -18.72
CA TRP A 600 12.04 -4.05 -18.63
C TRP A 600 11.35 -4.12 -19.99
N ASN A 601 11.11 -5.34 -20.46
CA ASN A 601 10.41 -5.60 -21.71
C ASN A 601 9.09 -6.33 -21.44
N VAL A 602 8.03 -5.92 -22.14
CA VAL A 602 6.74 -6.60 -22.13
C VAL A 602 6.77 -7.75 -23.14
N LEU A 603 6.54 -8.96 -22.65
CA LEU A 603 6.42 -10.16 -23.45
C LEU A 603 5.07 -10.20 -24.17
N PRO A 604 5.02 -10.73 -25.41
CA PRO A 604 3.77 -10.92 -26.13
C PRO A 604 2.85 -11.88 -25.37
N SER A 605 1.54 -11.67 -25.44
CA SER A 605 0.58 -12.59 -24.85
C SER A 605 0.65 -13.95 -25.53
N ASN A 606 0.75 -15.03 -24.76
CA ASN A 606 0.66 -16.38 -25.27
C ASN A 606 -0.79 -16.89 -25.14
N PRO A 607 -1.50 -17.25 -26.23
CA PRO A 607 -2.87 -17.76 -26.16
C PRO A 607 -3.04 -19.04 -25.31
N SER A 608 -1.96 -19.81 -25.15
CA SER A 608 -1.95 -21.00 -24.29
C SER A 608 -1.83 -20.67 -22.81
N ASP A 609 -1.39 -19.47 -22.45
CA ASP A 609 -1.32 -18.98 -21.08
C ASP A 609 -2.55 -18.13 -20.77
N THR A 610 -3.59 -18.79 -20.26
CA THR A 610 -4.87 -18.15 -19.95
C THR A 610 -4.78 -17.07 -18.86
N MET A 611 -3.75 -17.12 -18.00
CA MET A 611 -3.51 -16.09 -16.99
C MET A 611 -2.69 -14.94 -17.58
N GLY A 612 -1.69 -15.24 -18.41
CA GLY A 612 -0.94 -14.23 -19.17
C GLY A 612 -1.84 -13.39 -20.09
N MET A 613 -2.87 -13.98 -20.71
CA MET A 613 -3.80 -13.23 -21.57
C MET A 613 -4.55 -12.10 -20.85
N VAL A 614 -4.85 -12.28 -19.57
CA VAL A 614 -5.57 -11.30 -18.75
C VAL A 614 -4.64 -10.55 -17.80
N ASP A 615 -3.33 -10.74 -17.94
CA ASP A 615 -2.34 -10.06 -17.10
C ASP A 615 -2.35 -8.55 -17.37
N PRO A 616 -2.72 -7.72 -16.39
CA PRO A 616 -2.81 -6.27 -16.58
C PRO A 616 -1.44 -5.62 -16.80
N VAL A 617 -0.35 -6.23 -16.31
CA VAL A 617 1.00 -5.64 -16.28
C VAL A 617 1.00 -4.25 -15.62
N TRP A 618 0.90 -4.22 -14.30
CA TRP A 618 0.87 -2.97 -13.54
C TRP A 618 2.24 -2.30 -13.42
N THR A 619 2.27 -0.98 -13.57
CA THR A 619 3.45 -0.13 -13.34
C THR A 619 3.08 1.12 -12.53
N GLU A 620 4.02 1.61 -11.72
CA GLU A 620 3.90 2.86 -10.96
C GLU A 620 4.72 3.96 -11.66
N SER A 621 4.09 5.12 -11.89
CA SER A 621 4.79 6.26 -12.48
C SER A 621 5.92 6.73 -11.57
N ASN A 622 7.05 7.13 -12.15
CA ASN A 622 8.08 7.83 -11.38
C ASN A 622 7.62 9.27 -11.03
N TRP A 623 8.18 9.84 -9.97
CA TRP A 623 8.03 11.24 -9.57
C TRP A 623 9.31 11.75 -8.90
N ASP A 624 9.51 13.07 -8.91
CA ASP A 624 10.70 13.70 -8.29
C ASP A 624 10.43 14.04 -6.82
N ALA A 625 9.32 14.75 -6.57
CA ALA A 625 8.84 15.09 -5.24
C ALA A 625 7.31 15.11 -5.24
N ILE A 626 6.73 14.77 -4.09
CA ILE A 626 5.31 14.94 -3.84
C ILE A 626 5.15 15.93 -2.68
N GLY A 627 4.28 16.92 -2.84
CA GLY A 627 4.07 17.93 -1.80
C GLY A 627 2.74 18.64 -1.89
N LEU A 628 2.28 19.11 -0.73
CA LEU A 628 1.11 19.97 -0.59
C LEU A 628 1.49 21.17 0.26
N ARG A 629 1.20 22.37 -0.25
CA ARG A 629 1.38 23.61 0.51
C ARG A 629 0.20 24.56 0.35
N VAL A 630 -0.01 25.40 1.34
CA VAL A 630 -1.07 26.40 1.34
C VAL A 630 -0.50 27.78 1.63
N TYR A 631 -1.00 28.77 0.92
CA TYR A 631 -0.61 30.17 1.05
C TYR A 631 -1.71 31.10 0.51
N THR A 632 -1.61 32.39 0.81
CA THR A 632 -2.54 33.40 0.32
C THR A 632 -2.07 33.97 -1.02
N VAL A 633 -2.95 34.00 -2.02
CA VAL A 633 -2.72 34.64 -3.32
C VAL A 633 -3.61 35.88 -3.45
N GLN A 634 -3.06 36.93 -4.06
CA GLN A 634 -3.79 38.16 -4.39
C GLN A 634 -4.37 38.08 -5.80
N ASP A 635 -5.41 38.86 -6.08
CA ASP A 635 -6.03 38.92 -7.40
C ASP A 635 -5.01 39.41 -8.45
N ALA A 636 -5.00 38.76 -9.62
CA ALA A 636 -4.08 39.09 -10.71
C ALA A 636 -4.17 40.55 -11.19
N THR A 637 -5.31 41.23 -10.94
CA THR A 637 -5.45 42.66 -11.21
C THR A 637 -4.52 43.49 -10.35
N PHE A 638 -4.34 43.11 -9.08
CA PHE A 638 -3.43 43.80 -8.18
C PHE A 638 -1.97 43.63 -8.61
N ASP A 639 -1.56 42.42 -8.98
CA ASP A 639 -0.21 42.17 -9.51
C ASP A 639 0.09 43.02 -10.75
N ARG A 640 -0.89 43.14 -11.65
CA ARG A 640 -0.77 44.01 -12.83
C ARG A 640 -0.63 45.47 -12.45
N LEU A 641 -1.37 45.95 -11.45
CA LEU A 641 -1.23 47.31 -10.94
C LEU A 641 0.13 47.57 -10.32
N VAL A 642 0.65 46.62 -9.53
CA VAL A 642 2.00 46.71 -8.95
C VAL A 642 3.07 46.72 -10.04
N LEU A 643 2.96 45.86 -11.05
CA LEU A 643 3.87 45.83 -12.19
C LEU A 643 3.86 47.15 -12.98
N LEU A 644 2.66 47.65 -13.33
CA LEU A 644 2.50 48.91 -14.05
C LEU A 644 3.03 50.10 -13.22
N GLY A 645 2.78 50.10 -11.91
CA GLY A 645 3.34 51.07 -10.98
C GLY A 645 4.85 51.03 -10.96
N GLY A 646 5.45 49.85 -10.90
CA GLY A 646 6.90 49.64 -10.95
C GLY A 646 7.52 50.17 -12.25
N ILE A 647 6.95 49.80 -13.41
CA ILE A 647 7.36 50.31 -14.73
C ILE A 647 7.28 51.85 -14.76
N GLY A 648 6.18 52.42 -14.24
CA GLY A 648 5.99 53.86 -14.14
C GLY A 648 7.08 54.56 -13.32
N VAL A 649 7.39 54.02 -12.13
CA VAL A 649 8.45 54.54 -11.25
C VAL A 649 9.82 54.46 -11.95
N THR A 650 10.13 53.35 -12.63
CA THR A 650 11.39 53.20 -13.36
C THR A 650 11.54 54.22 -14.48
N ILE A 651 10.48 54.44 -15.28
CA ILE A 651 10.51 55.43 -16.37
C ILE A 651 10.68 56.85 -15.80
N LEU A 652 9.93 57.20 -14.75
CA LEU A 652 10.03 58.51 -14.11
C LEU A 652 11.41 58.75 -13.49
N ALA A 653 11.99 57.74 -12.84
CA ALA A 653 13.34 57.82 -12.29
C ALA A 653 14.38 58.03 -13.39
N TYR A 654 14.27 57.31 -14.51
CA TYR A 654 15.16 57.48 -15.65
C TYR A 654 15.06 58.89 -16.24
N LEU A 655 13.85 59.40 -16.46
CA LEU A 655 13.63 60.77 -16.92
C LEU A 655 14.22 61.79 -15.95
N ALA A 656 14.01 61.62 -14.64
CA ALA A 656 14.57 62.49 -13.62
C ALA A 656 16.12 62.48 -13.65
N ILE A 657 16.74 61.31 -13.81
CA ILE A 657 18.20 61.17 -13.94
C ILE A 657 18.70 61.89 -15.19
N VAL A 658 18.07 61.69 -16.35
CA VAL A 658 18.45 62.33 -17.62
C VAL A 658 18.33 63.86 -17.52
N ILE A 659 17.21 64.37 -16.99
CA ILE A 659 16.97 65.80 -16.80
C ILE A 659 17.99 66.39 -15.82
N THR A 660 18.23 65.71 -14.70
CA THR A 660 19.20 66.16 -13.68
C THR A 660 20.62 66.18 -14.25
N ARG A 661 21.00 65.15 -15.03
CA ARG A 661 22.31 65.09 -15.70
C ARG A 661 22.47 66.23 -16.71
N ALA A 662 21.46 66.47 -17.55
CA ALA A 662 21.47 67.58 -18.50
C ALA A 662 21.59 68.94 -17.79
N PHE A 663 20.88 69.12 -16.68
CA PHE A 663 20.95 70.34 -15.87
C PHE A 663 22.34 70.53 -15.23
N ILE A 664 22.92 69.47 -14.68
CA ILE A 664 24.27 69.51 -14.07
C ILE A 664 25.34 69.77 -15.13
N THR A 665 25.32 69.10 -16.28
CA THR A 665 26.28 69.34 -17.37
C THR A 665 26.24 70.80 -17.83
N LYS A 666 25.03 71.35 -18.02
CA LYS A 666 24.83 72.75 -18.38
C LYS A 666 25.30 73.72 -17.28
N ALA A 667 25.07 73.40 -16.01
CA ALA A 667 25.50 74.24 -14.88
C ALA A 667 27.03 74.23 -14.67
N LEU A 668 27.69 73.11 -14.98
CA LEU A 668 29.14 72.94 -14.85
C LEU A 668 29.93 73.47 -16.07
N LYS A 669 29.27 74.01 -17.11
CA LYS A 669 29.88 74.48 -18.37
C LYS A 669 30.86 73.46 -18.97
N ARG A 670 30.52 72.17 -18.87
CA ARG A 670 31.16 71.12 -19.65
C ARG A 670 30.39 71.02 -20.97
N ASP A 671 30.64 71.98 -21.86
CA ASP A 671 30.41 71.76 -23.29
C ASP A 671 31.67 71.16 -23.91
#